data_AF-A0A7U6RA37-F1
#
_entry.id   AF-A0A7U6RA37-F1
#
_cell.length_a   1.000
_cell.length_b   1.000
_cell.length_c   1.000
_cell.angle_alpha   90.00
_cell.angle_beta   90.00
_cell.angle_gamma   90.00
#
_symmetry.space_group_name_H-M   'P 1'
#
loop_
_entity.id
_entity.type
_entity.pdbx_description
1 polymer ?
#
loop_
_entity_poly.entity_id
_entity_poly.type
_entity_poly.pdbx_seq_one_letter_code
_entity_poly.pdbx_strand_id
1 'polypeptide(L)'
;MSQHGFTELPHSYVHGTRPIFIPGVFWGHNRIPYQLASTFRPGSLVIELIPQIENDKRQVKQAHAQREATLDQDLEHAIASEVGSLAGLGEVQALELTIAAVNQLQAQLGPRLDAVRQQANRFFGTDPEHRSFHEFLNASRTQADPRQAWLESYRAAFEVKYLEQQHSLLIKRQHLLRSQLSSAKTREKSNEAIARALDKVEQAIVRTLTAHHELQMATSTIQRVLTAFERHQHEDIAEETALEHSHELERETSDLLKMREHLRATVSNKRVQYRRLASEIGLLDFDRKFHGPTATEAHRAQAADLKAQASAHAAEHASTSALEEAAGEQLHLQANRAVEAAFDEQCLLSALSGRTPSNTPVTFNAWVASTLHPLILATSRGGTAHFEPIWRALGTAINSAAARLLARAAGHLPLMLYAARLGDGERMGVTVPLALMTPGADLTQEANRKVGQTLELPLRMNAVPDGTQTEVYLAATDGSGILRDVRVRQAQWDTTQGAYRFTAEGPGGATLLWHPATPPSTLSTFNPKDASFTTGFPIVEDLQKHLPGNIIVPPQPDIRTFPELPDLHIDDYVIIFPADSGLAPIYVMLRNPRNLPGVASGNGVVTPDRVLDAATTAAGAPIPTRIAERLKGRRFSRFDRLREAIWMEIAADEVFTQHLDFLDADNMRNGVAPYAPENQWVGRRMKIEIHHKHEIASGGAVYDLDNLLLMTPRVHIDHHKENNQ
;
A
#
# COMPACT_ATOMS: atom_id res chain seq x y z
N MET A 1 -79.29 27.00 31.46
CA MET A 1 -79.21 28.14 32.41
C MET A 1 -79.27 29.42 31.58
N SER A 2 -80.18 30.37 31.77
CA SER A 2 -81.17 30.54 32.86
C SER A 2 -82.38 31.39 32.43
N GLN A 3 -83.48 31.25 33.16
CA GLN A 3 -84.52 32.27 33.35
C GLN A 3 -84.17 33.13 34.59
N HIS A 4 -84.80 34.23 35.00
CA HIS A 4 -85.97 35.03 34.55
C HIS A 4 -85.71 36.49 34.97
N GLY A 5 -86.47 37.49 34.47
CA GLY A 5 -86.45 38.85 35.02
C GLY A 5 -87.43 39.82 34.36
N PHE A 6 -88.46 40.24 35.10
CA PHE A 6 -89.49 41.23 34.72
C PHE A 6 -88.98 42.69 35.05
N THR A 7 -89.66 43.83 34.82
CA THR A 7 -91.11 44.13 34.61
C THR A 7 -91.33 45.52 33.95
N GLU A 8 -92.47 45.66 33.24
CA GLU A 8 -93.35 46.86 33.11
C GLU A 8 -92.97 48.18 32.38
N LEU A 9 -94.00 48.71 31.70
CA LEU A 9 -94.12 50.01 30.99
C LEU A 9 -95.15 50.90 31.73
N PRO A 10 -95.25 52.21 31.41
CA PRO A 10 -96.38 52.60 30.54
C PRO A 10 -96.12 53.76 29.54
N HIS A 11 -97.07 53.93 28.62
CA HIS A 11 -97.06 54.89 27.51
C HIS A 11 -97.37 56.36 27.92
N SER A 12 -96.93 57.32 27.11
CA SER A 12 -97.82 58.39 26.60
C SER A 12 -97.21 59.18 25.42
N TYR A 13 -98.09 59.69 24.55
CA TYR A 13 -97.79 60.49 23.35
C TYR A 13 -97.76 62.01 23.68
N VAL A 14 -97.20 62.84 22.78
CA VAL A 14 -97.94 63.81 21.91
C VAL A 14 -97.01 64.94 21.40
N HIS A 15 -97.22 65.34 20.15
CA HIS A 15 -96.58 66.47 19.46
C HIS A 15 -96.78 67.85 20.11
N GLY A 16 -95.81 68.75 19.90
CA GLY A 16 -95.98 70.20 20.03
C GLY A 16 -95.74 70.93 18.70
N THR A 17 -96.81 71.33 18.01
CA THR A 17 -96.78 72.25 16.85
C THR A 17 -97.36 73.61 17.21
N ARG A 18 -96.81 74.70 16.63
CA ARG A 18 -97.48 75.98 16.26
C ARG A 18 -96.44 77.02 15.76
N PRO A 19 -96.82 78.07 15.02
CA PRO A 19 -98.08 78.29 14.28
C PRO A 19 -97.92 78.72 12.80
N ILE A 20 -98.95 78.38 12.00
CA ILE A 20 -99.63 79.16 10.95
C ILE A 20 -98.87 80.31 10.24
N PHE A 21 -98.73 80.21 8.91
CA PHE A 21 -98.95 81.34 7.98
C PHE A 21 -99.37 80.83 6.59
N ILE A 22 -100.42 81.43 6.01
CA ILE A 22 -100.83 81.28 4.59
C ILE A 22 -101.14 82.69 4.07
N PRO A 23 -100.50 83.14 2.99
CA PRO A 23 -101.28 83.74 1.89
C PRO A 23 -100.70 83.51 0.48
N GLY A 24 -101.58 83.33 -0.52
CA GLY A 24 -101.37 83.95 -1.85
C GLY A 24 -101.73 85.44 -1.75
N VAL A 25 -101.29 86.36 -2.61
CA VAL A 25 -101.35 86.38 -4.09
C VAL A 25 -100.30 87.37 -4.64
N PHE A 26 -100.02 87.32 -5.97
CA PHE A 26 -99.57 88.39 -6.89
C PHE A 26 -98.12 88.45 -7.43
N TRP A 27 -98.03 88.58 -8.78
CA TRP A 27 -96.94 89.01 -9.71
C TRP A 27 -95.50 88.43 -9.53
N GLY A 28 -94.67 88.21 -10.56
CA GLY A 28 -94.80 88.28 -12.02
C GLY A 28 -93.41 88.28 -12.73
N HIS A 29 -93.18 87.37 -13.70
CA HIS A 29 -92.01 87.24 -14.62
C HIS A 29 -90.60 87.01 -13.97
N ASN A 30 -89.82 85.97 -14.32
CA ASN A 30 -89.13 85.81 -15.62
C ASN A 30 -88.65 84.34 -15.89
N ARG A 31 -87.97 84.07 -17.03
CA ARG A 31 -87.80 82.72 -17.66
C ARG A 31 -86.58 81.85 -17.21
N ILE A 32 -86.82 80.53 -17.00
CA ILE A 32 -86.28 79.30 -17.66
C ILE A 32 -84.81 79.37 -18.21
N PRO A 33 -83.87 78.38 -17.99
CA PRO A 33 -84.01 76.90 -18.16
C PRO A 33 -83.27 76.02 -17.10
N TYR A 34 -83.26 74.66 -17.07
CA TYR A 34 -83.75 73.56 -17.94
C TYR A 34 -84.50 72.49 -17.11
N GLN A 35 -85.22 71.59 -17.79
CA GLN A 35 -85.79 70.36 -17.20
C GLN A 35 -84.74 69.25 -17.02
N LEU A 36 -84.86 68.48 -15.94
CA LEU A 36 -84.69 67.04 -16.04
C LEU A 36 -85.82 66.36 -15.24
N ALA A 37 -86.77 65.77 -15.96
CA ALA A 37 -87.94 65.17 -15.37
C ALA A 37 -87.69 63.69 -15.05
N SER A 38 -87.45 63.38 -13.77
CA SER A 38 -87.98 62.15 -13.17
C SER A 38 -88.41 62.45 -11.74
N THR A 39 -89.65 62.11 -11.41
CA THR A 39 -90.26 62.43 -10.11
C THR A 39 -89.85 61.43 -9.05
N PHE A 40 -88.83 61.75 -8.26
CA PHE A 40 -88.56 61.04 -7.01
C PHE A 40 -89.40 61.63 -5.88
N ARG A 41 -90.32 60.82 -5.30
CA ARG A 41 -90.98 61.15 -4.03
C ARG A 41 -90.00 60.94 -2.87
N PRO A 42 -89.63 61.97 -2.08
CA PRO A 42 -88.80 61.77 -0.89
C PRO A 42 -89.58 60.95 0.14
N GLY A 43 -89.20 59.67 0.30
CA GLY A 43 -89.80 58.74 1.27
C GLY A 43 -90.23 57.40 0.69
N SER A 44 -90.81 57.35 -0.53
CA SER A 44 -91.33 56.08 -1.09
C SER A 44 -90.21 55.14 -1.53
N LEU A 45 -89.18 55.68 -2.19
CA LEU A 45 -88.02 54.91 -2.67
C LEU A 45 -87.22 54.28 -1.50
N VAL A 46 -87.20 54.93 -0.34
CA VAL A 46 -86.46 54.51 0.84
C VAL A 46 -87.07 53.26 1.48
N ILE A 47 -88.39 53.12 1.42
CA ILE A 47 -89.13 52.02 2.07
C ILE A 47 -88.95 50.69 1.31
N GLU A 48 -88.86 50.72 -0.03
CA GLU A 48 -88.61 49.50 -0.84
C GLU A 48 -87.12 49.11 -0.89
N LEU A 49 -86.22 50.09 -0.83
CA LEU A 49 -84.78 49.89 -0.94
C LEU A 49 -84.18 49.18 0.29
N ILE A 50 -84.69 49.46 1.49
CA ILE A 50 -84.18 48.85 2.74
C ILE A 50 -84.40 47.31 2.77
N PRO A 51 -85.62 46.77 2.54
CA PRO A 51 -85.83 45.32 2.45
C PRO A 51 -85.02 44.64 1.35
N GLN A 52 -84.81 45.31 0.21
CA GLN A 52 -83.98 44.79 -0.88
C GLN A 52 -82.51 44.68 -0.46
N ILE A 53 -81.94 45.75 0.11
CA ILE A 53 -80.56 45.76 0.63
C ILE A 53 -80.36 44.69 1.72
N GLU A 54 -81.27 44.57 2.68
CA GLU A 54 -81.16 43.52 3.71
C GLU A 54 -81.33 42.11 3.15
N ASN A 55 -82.12 41.92 2.10
CA ASN A 55 -82.18 40.65 1.39
C ASN A 55 -80.87 40.33 0.66
N ASP A 56 -80.29 41.31 -0.02
CA ASP A 56 -79.00 41.19 -0.71
C ASP A 56 -77.88 40.83 0.28
N LYS A 57 -77.82 41.50 1.45
CA LYS A 57 -76.87 41.17 2.53
C LYS A 57 -76.98 39.71 2.96
N ARG A 58 -78.19 39.19 3.15
CA ARG A 58 -78.41 37.78 3.51
C ARG A 58 -77.94 36.83 2.42
N GLN A 59 -78.26 37.10 1.16
CA GLN A 59 -77.82 36.26 0.04
C GLN A 59 -76.29 36.24 -0.11
N VAL A 60 -75.63 37.39 0.01
CA VAL A 60 -74.15 37.47 -0.05
C VAL A 60 -73.51 36.70 1.11
N LYS A 61 -74.03 36.85 2.33
CA LYS A 61 -73.53 36.10 3.51
C LYS A 61 -73.73 34.58 3.37
N GLN A 62 -74.88 34.14 2.84
CA GLN A 62 -75.15 32.72 2.59
C GLN A 62 -74.22 32.15 1.51
N ALA A 63 -74.00 32.88 0.41
CA ALA A 63 -73.08 32.46 -0.65
C ALA A 63 -71.62 32.43 -0.20
N HIS A 64 -71.19 33.36 0.68
CA HIS A 64 -69.88 33.31 1.31
C HIS A 64 -69.73 32.06 2.18
N ALA A 65 -70.68 31.79 3.09
CA ALA A 65 -70.62 30.63 3.98
C ALA A 65 -70.59 29.30 3.21
N GLN A 66 -71.27 29.21 2.06
CA GLN A 66 -71.20 28.04 1.18
C GLN A 66 -69.81 27.84 0.53
N ARG A 67 -69.17 28.92 0.08
CA ARG A 67 -67.80 28.88 -0.48
C ARG A 67 -66.75 28.63 0.59
N GLU A 68 -66.92 29.20 1.77
CA GLU A 68 -66.03 28.98 2.92
C GLU A 68 -66.02 27.51 3.35
N ALA A 69 -67.17 26.81 3.24
CA ALA A 69 -67.27 25.39 3.54
C ALA A 69 -66.52 24.46 2.55
N THR A 70 -66.31 24.87 1.30
CA THR A 70 -65.56 24.08 0.29
C THR A 70 -64.08 24.47 0.18
N LEU A 71 -63.68 25.57 0.80
CA LEU A 71 -62.38 26.22 0.60
C LEU A 71 -61.17 25.28 0.72
N ASP A 72 -61.15 24.40 1.72
CA ASP A 72 -59.98 23.53 1.95
C ASP A 72 -59.81 22.49 0.83
N GLN A 73 -60.93 21.94 0.33
CA GLN A 73 -60.99 21.02 -0.81
C GLN A 73 -60.68 21.71 -2.15
N ASP A 74 -61.19 22.93 -2.34
CA ASP A 74 -60.90 23.76 -3.50
C ASP A 74 -59.39 24.07 -3.60
N LEU A 75 -58.75 24.36 -2.47
CA LEU A 75 -57.29 24.57 -2.38
C LEU A 75 -56.49 23.28 -2.61
N GLU A 76 -56.96 22.11 -2.19
CA GLU A 76 -56.32 20.83 -2.53
C GLU A 76 -56.36 20.55 -4.03
N HIS A 77 -57.50 20.76 -4.68
CA HIS A 77 -57.62 20.61 -6.14
C HIS A 77 -56.74 21.62 -6.89
N ALA A 78 -56.68 22.88 -6.43
CA ALA A 78 -55.82 23.88 -7.03
C ALA A 78 -54.33 23.51 -6.92
N ILE A 79 -53.86 23.04 -5.75
CA ILE A 79 -52.48 22.57 -5.57
C ILE A 79 -52.20 21.35 -6.44
N ALA A 80 -53.07 20.34 -6.45
CA ALA A 80 -52.88 19.14 -7.26
C ALA A 80 -52.83 19.45 -8.77
N SER A 81 -53.67 20.37 -9.24
CA SER A 81 -53.66 20.83 -10.63
C SER A 81 -52.40 21.60 -11.03
N GLU A 82 -51.79 22.34 -10.09
CA GLU A 82 -50.59 23.16 -10.31
C GLU A 82 -49.29 22.32 -10.16
N VAL A 83 -49.30 21.28 -9.31
CA VAL A 83 -48.19 20.31 -9.18
C VAL A 83 -48.12 19.35 -10.37
N GLY A 84 -49.26 18.91 -10.88
CA GLY A 84 -49.33 17.86 -11.90
C GLY A 84 -48.99 16.47 -11.35
N SER A 85 -48.31 15.63 -12.15
CA SER A 85 -48.01 14.25 -11.77
C SER A 85 -46.76 14.16 -10.90
N LEU A 86 -46.89 13.53 -9.72
CA LEU A 86 -45.79 13.20 -8.81
C LEU A 86 -45.25 11.77 -9.01
N ALA A 87 -45.73 11.04 -10.01
CA ALA A 87 -45.37 9.63 -10.21
C ALA A 87 -43.87 9.45 -10.52
N GLY A 88 -43.20 8.57 -9.75
CA GLY A 88 -41.79 8.24 -9.93
C GLY A 88 -40.79 9.20 -9.26
N LEU A 89 -41.25 10.24 -8.58
CA LEU A 89 -40.39 11.20 -7.87
C LEU A 89 -40.08 10.75 -6.43
N GLY A 90 -38.90 11.13 -5.93
CA GLY A 90 -38.54 10.97 -4.52
C GLY A 90 -39.30 11.94 -3.60
N GLU A 91 -39.46 11.58 -2.32
CA GLU A 91 -40.21 12.37 -1.32
C GLU A 91 -39.76 13.85 -1.25
N VAL A 92 -38.45 14.09 -1.28
CA VAL A 92 -37.86 15.44 -1.25
C VAL A 92 -38.26 16.24 -2.48
N GLN A 93 -38.18 15.65 -3.68
CA GLN A 93 -38.54 16.30 -4.95
C GLN A 93 -40.05 16.58 -5.02
N ALA A 94 -40.88 15.64 -4.58
CA ALA A 94 -42.33 15.81 -4.52
C ALA A 94 -42.74 16.96 -3.57
N LEU A 95 -42.09 17.06 -2.41
CA LEU A 95 -42.30 18.17 -1.46
C LEU A 95 -41.82 19.52 -2.03
N GLU A 96 -40.69 19.56 -2.75
CA GLU A 96 -40.20 20.78 -3.39
C GLU A 96 -41.14 21.29 -4.49
N LEU A 97 -41.66 20.40 -5.34
CA LEU A 97 -42.67 20.76 -6.35
C LEU A 97 -43.98 21.21 -5.71
N THR A 98 -44.43 20.55 -4.64
CA THR A 98 -45.65 20.96 -3.91
C THR A 98 -45.49 22.35 -3.28
N ILE A 99 -44.30 22.66 -2.74
CA ILE A 99 -43.99 24.01 -2.24
C ILE A 99 -43.96 25.03 -3.38
N ALA A 100 -43.39 24.69 -4.55
CA ALA A 100 -43.37 25.58 -5.70
C ALA A 100 -44.78 25.93 -6.19
N ALA A 101 -45.68 24.94 -6.31
CA ALA A 101 -47.09 25.15 -6.63
C ALA A 101 -47.81 26.04 -5.61
N VAL A 102 -47.61 25.81 -4.30
CA VAL A 102 -48.17 26.68 -3.25
C VAL A 102 -47.64 28.13 -3.36
N ASN A 103 -46.35 28.32 -3.65
CA ASN A 103 -45.78 29.66 -3.87
C ASN A 103 -46.40 30.34 -5.11
N GLN A 104 -46.67 29.58 -6.18
CA GLN A 104 -47.28 30.09 -7.40
C GLN A 104 -48.74 30.53 -7.17
N LEU A 105 -49.54 29.73 -6.46
CA LEU A 105 -50.90 30.10 -6.06
C LEU A 105 -50.91 31.35 -5.15
N GLN A 106 -49.96 31.46 -4.22
CA GLN A 106 -49.78 32.68 -3.41
C GLN A 106 -49.44 33.91 -4.27
N ALA A 107 -48.55 33.76 -5.26
CA ALA A 107 -48.17 34.85 -6.17
C ALA A 107 -49.34 35.31 -7.06
N GLN A 108 -50.20 34.38 -7.50
CA GLN A 108 -51.43 34.71 -8.24
C GLN A 108 -52.49 35.41 -7.37
N LEU A 109 -52.56 35.09 -6.07
CA LEU A 109 -53.55 35.64 -5.14
C LEU A 109 -53.33 37.11 -4.80
N GLY A 110 -52.08 37.58 -4.69
CA GLY A 110 -51.76 38.96 -4.30
C GLY A 110 -52.44 40.03 -5.19
N PRO A 111 -52.18 40.05 -6.52
CA PRO A 111 -52.80 41.00 -7.44
C PRO A 111 -54.32 40.92 -7.47
N ARG A 112 -54.89 39.71 -7.31
CA ARG A 112 -56.35 39.51 -7.24
C ARG A 112 -56.94 40.12 -5.97
N LEU A 113 -56.31 39.88 -4.83
CA LEU A 113 -56.74 40.42 -3.54
C LEU A 113 -56.74 41.96 -3.55
N ASP A 114 -55.71 42.58 -4.12
CA ASP A 114 -55.63 44.04 -4.22
C ASP A 114 -56.67 44.62 -5.20
N ALA A 115 -56.90 43.98 -6.35
CA ALA A 115 -57.97 44.37 -7.27
C ALA A 115 -59.37 44.26 -6.63
N VAL A 116 -59.64 43.18 -5.90
CA VAL A 116 -60.92 42.96 -5.20
C VAL A 116 -61.07 43.93 -4.01
N ARG A 117 -59.99 44.27 -3.28
CA ARG A 117 -60.00 45.33 -2.25
C ARG A 117 -60.32 46.70 -2.83
N GLN A 118 -59.76 47.06 -3.98
CA GLN A 118 -60.10 48.31 -4.68
C GLN A 118 -61.58 48.33 -5.08
N GLN A 119 -62.11 47.22 -5.59
CA GLN A 119 -63.53 47.09 -5.93
C GLN A 119 -64.45 47.14 -4.69
N ALA A 120 -64.05 46.51 -3.58
CA ALA A 120 -64.76 46.56 -2.31
C ALA A 120 -64.86 47.98 -1.75
N ASN A 121 -63.78 48.75 -1.81
CA ASN A 121 -63.74 50.13 -1.35
C ASN A 121 -64.40 51.12 -2.33
N ARG A 122 -64.83 50.70 -3.52
CA ARG A 122 -65.28 51.60 -4.61
C ARG A 122 -66.51 52.46 -4.27
N PHE A 123 -67.41 51.99 -3.40
CA PHE A 123 -68.65 52.71 -3.06
C PHE A 123 -68.48 53.68 -1.87
N PHE A 124 -67.77 53.28 -0.81
CA PHE A 124 -67.58 54.08 0.42
C PHE A 124 -66.16 54.64 0.62
N GLY A 125 -65.24 54.40 -0.32
CA GLY A 125 -63.79 54.62 -0.13
C GLY A 125 -63.12 53.65 0.86
N THR A 126 -63.90 52.78 1.50
CA THR A 126 -63.54 51.92 2.65
C THR A 126 -64.53 50.74 2.74
N ASP A 127 -64.33 49.84 3.71
CA ASP A 127 -65.17 48.65 3.93
C ASP A 127 -66.69 48.97 4.00
N PRO A 128 -67.52 48.31 3.16
CA PRO A 128 -68.97 48.48 3.14
C PRO A 128 -69.75 47.71 4.23
N GLU A 129 -69.15 46.76 4.97
CA GLU A 129 -69.93 45.80 5.76
C GLU A 129 -70.75 46.44 6.90
N HIS A 130 -70.10 47.33 7.65
CA HIS A 130 -70.66 47.95 8.87
C HIS A 130 -71.23 49.34 8.64
N ARG A 131 -71.45 49.73 7.37
CA ARG A 131 -71.94 51.07 7.00
C ARG A 131 -73.44 51.23 7.26
N SER A 132 -73.80 52.37 7.82
CA SER A 132 -75.18 52.75 8.08
C SER A 132 -75.93 53.12 6.79
N PHE A 133 -77.26 53.01 6.81
CA PHE A 133 -78.09 53.46 5.68
C PHE A 133 -77.94 54.96 5.39
N HIS A 134 -77.61 55.78 6.40
CA HIS A 134 -77.30 57.20 6.21
C HIS A 134 -76.00 57.41 5.43
N GLU A 135 -74.94 56.65 5.71
CA GLU A 135 -73.70 56.69 4.90
C GLU A 135 -73.98 56.23 3.46
N PHE A 136 -74.81 55.20 3.26
CA PHE A 136 -75.23 54.76 1.93
C PHE A 136 -75.91 55.88 1.13
N LEU A 137 -76.84 56.62 1.75
CA LEU A 137 -77.53 57.78 1.12
C LEU A 137 -76.62 58.98 0.84
N ASN A 138 -75.43 59.03 1.43
CA ASN A 138 -74.43 60.05 1.15
C ASN A 138 -73.50 59.64 0.01
N ALA A 139 -73.07 58.37 -0.02
CA ALA A 139 -72.29 57.79 -1.10
C ALA A 139 -73.07 57.62 -2.42
N SER A 140 -74.39 57.43 -2.35
CA SER A 140 -75.26 57.24 -3.51
C SER A 140 -75.38 58.45 -4.43
N ARG A 141 -75.05 59.66 -3.95
CA ARG A 141 -75.30 60.94 -4.66
C ARG A 141 -74.48 61.13 -5.94
N THR A 142 -73.44 60.32 -6.13
CA THR A 142 -72.52 60.37 -7.27
C THR A 142 -72.64 59.15 -8.20
N GLN A 143 -73.62 58.27 -7.97
CA GLN A 143 -73.77 56.99 -8.67
C GLN A 143 -75.06 56.93 -9.50
N ALA A 144 -74.99 56.34 -10.70
CA ALA A 144 -76.15 56.20 -11.59
C ALA A 144 -77.12 55.09 -11.15
N ASP A 145 -76.59 53.96 -10.66
CA ASP A 145 -77.35 52.93 -9.92
C ASP A 145 -76.66 52.67 -8.57
N PRO A 146 -77.10 53.35 -7.50
CA PRO A 146 -76.47 53.22 -6.19
C PRO A 146 -76.67 51.85 -5.54
N ARG A 147 -77.77 51.12 -5.82
CA ARG A 147 -78.01 49.81 -5.22
C ARG A 147 -77.06 48.79 -5.82
N GLN A 148 -76.93 48.77 -7.14
CA GLN A 148 -76.05 47.83 -7.84
C GLN A 148 -74.57 48.13 -7.53
N ALA A 149 -74.15 49.40 -7.56
CA ALA A 149 -72.78 49.80 -7.21
C ALA A 149 -72.41 49.45 -5.76
N TRP A 150 -73.34 49.59 -4.81
CA TRP A 150 -73.16 49.11 -3.44
C TRP A 150 -73.11 47.59 -3.36
N LEU A 151 -73.98 46.87 -4.07
CA LEU A 151 -74.03 45.41 -4.04
C LEU A 151 -72.74 44.78 -4.59
N GLU A 152 -72.15 45.38 -5.62
CA GLU A 152 -70.84 44.99 -6.15
C GLU A 152 -69.71 45.22 -5.13
N SER A 153 -69.70 46.39 -4.48
CA SER A 153 -68.78 46.71 -3.37
C SER A 153 -68.95 45.74 -2.18
N TYR A 154 -70.19 45.45 -1.77
CA TYR A 154 -70.50 44.53 -0.66
C TYR A 154 -70.12 43.08 -0.97
N ARG A 155 -70.37 42.62 -2.21
CA ARG A 155 -69.90 41.30 -2.68
C ARG A 155 -68.38 41.22 -2.69
N ALA A 156 -67.70 42.24 -3.22
CA ALA A 156 -66.25 42.30 -3.24
C ALA A 156 -65.66 42.27 -1.82
N ALA A 157 -66.27 42.93 -0.82
CA ALA A 157 -65.80 42.86 0.57
C ALA A 157 -65.86 41.44 1.17
N PHE A 158 -66.89 40.65 0.85
CA PHE A 158 -66.91 39.22 1.23
C PHE A 158 -65.93 38.39 0.40
N GLU A 159 -65.63 38.75 -0.85
CA GLU A 159 -64.57 38.10 -1.62
C GLU A 159 -63.16 38.44 -1.06
N VAL A 160 -62.92 39.65 -0.53
CA VAL A 160 -61.69 39.99 0.21
C VAL A 160 -61.49 39.03 1.38
N LYS A 161 -62.52 38.83 2.22
CA LYS A 161 -62.45 37.92 3.38
C LYS A 161 -62.12 36.49 2.96
N TYR A 162 -62.79 35.98 1.93
CA TYR A 162 -62.52 34.67 1.38
C TYR A 162 -61.07 34.55 0.88
N LEU A 163 -60.59 35.51 0.08
CA LEU A 163 -59.21 35.55 -0.44
C LEU A 163 -58.15 35.65 0.66
N GLU A 164 -58.41 36.42 1.72
CA GLU A 164 -57.53 36.49 2.91
C GLU A 164 -57.48 35.16 3.69
N GLN A 165 -58.60 34.44 3.75
CA GLN A 165 -58.67 33.09 4.32
C GLN A 165 -57.91 32.07 3.45
N GLN A 166 -58.05 32.14 2.11
CA GLN A 166 -57.28 31.31 1.17
C GLN A 166 -55.77 31.52 1.37
N HIS A 167 -55.33 32.77 1.38
CA HIS A 167 -53.94 33.16 1.56
C HIS A 167 -53.38 32.68 2.91
N SER A 168 -54.16 32.83 3.99
CA SER A 168 -53.80 32.36 5.34
C SER A 168 -53.66 30.84 5.42
N LEU A 169 -54.52 30.08 4.73
CA LEU A 169 -54.42 28.62 4.64
C LEU A 169 -53.21 28.17 3.83
N LEU A 170 -52.92 28.83 2.69
CA LEU A 170 -51.73 28.53 1.89
C LEU A 170 -50.44 28.82 2.65
N ILE A 171 -50.36 29.91 3.45
CA ILE A 171 -49.22 30.17 4.34
C ILE A 171 -49.04 29.03 5.34
N LYS A 172 -50.11 28.58 6.01
CA LYS A 172 -50.06 27.44 6.95
C LYS A 172 -49.58 26.16 6.27
N ARG A 173 -50.11 25.83 5.08
CA ARG A 173 -49.68 24.68 4.26
C ARG A 173 -48.21 24.78 3.85
N GLN A 174 -47.74 25.96 3.41
CA GLN A 174 -46.33 26.21 3.07
C GLN A 174 -45.39 25.96 4.25
N HIS A 175 -45.74 26.43 5.46
CA HIS A 175 -44.93 26.18 6.66
C HIS A 175 -44.87 24.69 7.02
N LEU A 176 -45.99 23.96 6.92
CA LEU A 176 -46.03 22.52 7.15
C LEU A 176 -45.15 21.75 6.15
N LEU A 177 -45.31 22.05 4.85
CA LEU A 177 -44.52 21.43 3.78
C LEU A 177 -43.02 21.71 3.93
N ARG A 178 -42.62 22.93 4.32
CA ARG A 178 -41.20 23.26 4.58
C ARG A 178 -40.63 22.48 5.78
N SER A 179 -41.43 22.27 6.82
CA SER A 179 -41.05 21.42 7.97
C SER A 179 -40.85 19.97 7.52
N GLN A 180 -41.81 19.41 6.77
CA GLN A 180 -41.73 18.07 6.19
C GLN A 180 -40.51 17.92 5.26
N LEU A 181 -40.22 18.90 4.41
CA LEU A 181 -39.05 18.91 3.52
C LEU A 181 -37.73 18.86 4.30
N SER A 182 -37.62 19.62 5.40
CA SER A 182 -36.44 19.59 6.27
C SER A 182 -36.24 18.20 6.91
N SER A 183 -37.32 17.58 7.38
CA SER A 183 -37.31 16.21 7.90
C SER A 183 -36.95 15.18 6.82
N ALA A 184 -37.51 15.29 5.62
CA ALA A 184 -37.24 14.40 4.50
C ALA A 184 -35.77 14.48 4.03
N LYS A 185 -35.23 15.70 3.87
CA LYS A 185 -33.80 15.91 3.53
C LYS A 185 -32.85 15.39 4.60
N THR A 186 -33.24 15.44 5.88
CA THR A 186 -32.44 14.88 6.97
C THR A 186 -32.45 13.34 6.92
N ARG A 187 -33.64 12.74 6.68
CA ARG A 187 -33.81 11.29 6.49
C ARG A 187 -33.04 10.76 5.28
N GLU A 188 -33.08 11.47 4.16
CA GLU A 188 -32.34 11.14 2.93
C GLU A 188 -30.84 11.07 3.19
N LYS A 189 -30.25 12.13 3.77
CA LYS A 189 -28.82 12.14 4.15
C LYS A 189 -28.43 11.01 5.11
N SER A 190 -29.30 10.68 6.06
CA SER A 190 -29.08 9.58 7.00
C SER A 190 -29.21 8.19 6.36
N ASN A 191 -30.15 8.01 5.42
CA ASN A 191 -30.22 6.79 4.59
C ASN A 191 -28.94 6.64 3.76
N GLU A 192 -28.48 7.70 3.07
CA GLU A 192 -27.24 7.66 2.29
C GLU A 192 -25.99 7.35 3.14
N ALA A 193 -25.89 7.91 4.35
CA ALA A 193 -24.78 7.65 5.25
C ALA A 193 -24.73 6.16 5.63
N ILE A 194 -25.88 5.58 5.99
CA ILE A 194 -26.00 4.15 6.24
C ILE A 194 -25.68 3.34 4.99
N ALA A 195 -26.19 3.71 3.81
CA ALA A 195 -25.92 2.99 2.56
C ALA A 195 -24.43 2.96 2.20
N ARG A 196 -23.70 4.07 2.41
CA ARG A 196 -22.23 4.11 2.25
C ARG A 196 -21.49 3.26 3.28
N ALA A 197 -22.03 3.10 4.49
CA ALA A 197 -21.46 2.21 5.51
C ALA A 197 -21.73 0.72 5.20
N LEU A 198 -22.89 0.39 4.64
CA LEU A 198 -23.24 -0.95 4.16
C LEU A 198 -22.25 -1.41 3.08
N ASP A 199 -22.11 -0.63 1.99
CA ASP A 199 -21.19 -0.93 0.87
C ASP A 199 -19.75 -1.18 1.34
N LYS A 200 -19.23 -0.37 2.27
CA LYS A 200 -17.89 -0.59 2.85
C LYS A 200 -17.76 -1.91 3.59
N VAL A 201 -18.77 -2.32 4.37
CA VAL A 201 -18.76 -3.59 5.08
C VAL A 201 -18.90 -4.76 4.10
N GLU A 202 -19.75 -4.67 3.08
CA GLU A 202 -19.86 -5.67 2.02
C GLU A 202 -18.53 -5.85 1.28
N GLN A 203 -17.88 -4.76 0.86
CA GLN A 203 -16.55 -4.81 0.24
C GLN A 203 -15.48 -5.37 1.19
N ALA A 204 -15.56 -5.10 2.49
CA ALA A 204 -14.64 -5.67 3.48
C ALA A 204 -14.84 -7.20 3.62
N ILE A 205 -16.08 -7.68 3.64
CA ILE A 205 -16.40 -9.11 3.64
C ILE A 205 -15.81 -9.77 2.38
N VAL A 206 -16.08 -9.22 1.19
CA VAL A 206 -15.53 -9.74 -0.08
C VAL A 206 -14.00 -9.84 -0.02
N ARG A 207 -13.30 -8.82 0.49
CA ARG A 207 -11.83 -8.87 0.64
C ARG A 207 -11.37 -9.97 1.62
N THR A 208 -12.09 -10.23 2.71
CA THR A 208 -11.75 -11.35 3.61
C THR A 208 -11.99 -12.72 2.97
N LEU A 209 -13.01 -12.87 2.12
CA LEU A 209 -13.27 -14.09 1.36
C LEU A 209 -12.17 -14.33 0.31
N THR A 210 -11.77 -13.28 -0.43
CA THR A 210 -10.64 -13.36 -1.38
C THR A 210 -9.34 -13.76 -0.67
N ALA A 211 -8.99 -13.09 0.44
CA ALA A 211 -7.78 -13.41 1.19
C ALA A 211 -7.81 -14.82 1.86
N HIS A 212 -9.00 -15.34 2.18
CA HIS A 212 -9.15 -16.73 2.62
C HIS A 212 -8.87 -17.72 1.47
N HIS A 213 -9.42 -17.46 0.28
CA HIS A 213 -9.16 -18.30 -0.90
C HIS A 213 -7.69 -18.27 -1.34
N GLU A 214 -7.05 -17.09 -1.35
CA GLU A 214 -5.60 -16.94 -1.59
C GLU A 214 -4.78 -17.82 -0.63
N LEU A 215 -5.10 -17.80 0.67
CA LEU A 215 -4.42 -18.63 1.67
C LEU A 215 -4.65 -20.14 1.42
N GLN A 216 -5.85 -20.57 1.07
CA GLN A 216 -6.13 -21.97 0.71
C GLN A 216 -5.28 -22.41 -0.49
N MET A 217 -5.19 -21.57 -1.53
CA MET A 217 -4.39 -21.87 -2.73
C MET A 217 -2.89 -21.90 -2.42
N ALA A 218 -2.37 -20.97 -1.60
CA ALA A 218 -0.98 -21.00 -1.16
C ALA A 218 -0.67 -22.26 -0.32
N THR A 219 -1.60 -22.66 0.55
CA THR A 219 -1.49 -23.85 1.42
C THR A 219 -1.46 -25.14 0.61
N SER A 220 -2.36 -25.33 -0.36
CA SER A 220 -2.35 -26.51 -1.23
C SER A 220 -1.12 -26.55 -2.15
N THR A 221 -0.64 -25.38 -2.59
CA THR A 221 0.53 -25.29 -3.46
C THR A 221 1.82 -25.65 -2.72
N ILE A 222 2.05 -25.13 -1.51
CA ILE A 222 3.25 -25.50 -0.73
C ILE A 222 3.21 -26.98 -0.30
N GLN A 223 2.05 -27.52 0.07
CA GLN A 223 1.89 -28.95 0.37
C GLN A 223 2.31 -29.82 -0.82
N ARG A 224 1.83 -29.49 -2.03
CA ARG A 224 2.20 -30.22 -3.25
C ARG A 224 3.70 -30.18 -3.55
N VAL A 225 4.38 -29.06 -3.28
CA VAL A 225 5.83 -28.94 -3.46
C VAL A 225 6.59 -29.72 -2.38
N LEU A 226 6.15 -29.67 -1.12
CA LEU A 226 6.74 -30.47 -0.04
C LEU A 226 6.68 -31.98 -0.31
N THR A 227 5.55 -32.48 -0.84
CA THR A 227 5.43 -33.90 -1.26
C THR A 227 6.29 -34.25 -2.49
N ALA A 228 6.73 -33.28 -3.29
CA ALA A 228 7.72 -33.53 -4.33
C ALA A 228 9.12 -33.76 -3.72
N PHE A 229 9.51 -32.90 -2.76
CA PHE A 229 10.77 -33.01 -2.01
C PHE A 229 10.95 -34.33 -1.25
N GLU A 230 9.86 -34.96 -0.81
CA GLU A 230 9.92 -36.28 -0.15
C GLU A 230 10.40 -37.41 -1.10
N ARG A 231 10.32 -37.23 -2.43
CA ARG A 231 10.81 -38.22 -3.42
C ARG A 231 12.33 -38.30 -3.44
N HIS A 232 13.00 -37.15 -3.48
CA HIS A 232 14.45 -37.06 -3.59
C HIS A 232 15.20 -37.83 -2.50
N GLN A 233 14.64 -37.89 -1.28
CA GLN A 233 15.20 -38.68 -0.17
C GLN A 233 15.25 -40.20 -0.42
N HIS A 234 14.63 -40.69 -1.51
CA HIS A 234 14.48 -42.10 -1.84
C HIS A 234 15.00 -42.45 -3.25
N GLU A 235 15.62 -41.50 -3.96
CA GLU A 235 16.13 -41.69 -5.32
C GLU A 235 17.58 -42.17 -5.31
N ASP A 236 17.87 -43.27 -6.03
CA ASP A 236 19.23 -43.81 -6.21
C ASP A 236 19.85 -43.15 -7.45
N ILE A 237 20.82 -42.25 -7.22
CA ILE A 237 21.28 -41.30 -8.23
C ILE A 237 22.64 -41.74 -8.77
N ALA A 238 22.68 -42.09 -10.06
CA ALA A 238 23.91 -42.47 -10.76
C ALA A 238 24.85 -41.26 -10.97
N GLU A 239 26.16 -41.54 -11.03
CA GLU A 239 27.20 -40.51 -11.24
C GLU A 239 26.96 -39.67 -12.50
N GLU A 240 26.53 -40.33 -13.59
CA GLU A 240 26.26 -39.71 -14.89
C GLU A 240 25.08 -38.71 -14.87
N THR A 241 24.08 -38.94 -14.01
CA THR A 241 22.86 -38.09 -13.90
C THR A 241 22.94 -37.08 -12.75
N ALA A 242 23.90 -37.21 -11.85
CA ALA A 242 24.01 -36.38 -10.64
C ALA A 242 24.06 -34.86 -10.91
N LEU A 243 24.60 -34.43 -12.06
CA LEU A 243 24.61 -33.01 -12.45
C LEU A 243 23.22 -32.51 -12.88
N GLU A 244 22.46 -33.31 -13.63
CA GLU A 244 21.11 -32.93 -14.07
C GLU A 244 20.17 -32.85 -12.86
N HIS A 245 20.28 -33.83 -11.96
CA HIS A 245 19.59 -33.85 -10.67
C HIS A 245 19.93 -32.65 -9.79
N SER A 246 21.21 -32.26 -9.75
CA SER A 246 21.67 -31.06 -9.02
C SER A 246 21.01 -29.78 -9.53
N HIS A 247 20.85 -29.64 -10.85
CA HIS A 247 20.13 -28.51 -11.45
C HIS A 247 18.60 -28.60 -11.30
N GLU A 248 18.04 -29.79 -11.07
CA GLU A 248 16.63 -29.99 -10.70
C GLU A 248 16.37 -29.54 -9.27
N LEU A 249 17.15 -30.07 -8.32
CA LEU A 249 17.08 -29.74 -6.90
C LEU A 249 17.27 -28.23 -6.65
N GLU A 250 18.18 -27.57 -7.37
CA GLU A 250 18.34 -26.10 -7.35
C GLU A 250 17.07 -25.35 -7.77
N ARG A 251 16.35 -25.85 -8.78
CA ARG A 251 15.09 -25.27 -9.27
C ARG A 251 13.97 -25.49 -8.26
N GLU A 252 13.76 -26.74 -7.83
CA GLU A 252 12.72 -27.09 -6.87
C GLU A 252 12.91 -26.36 -5.54
N THR A 253 14.14 -26.23 -5.05
CA THR A 253 14.44 -25.53 -3.78
C THR A 253 14.09 -24.06 -3.91
N SER A 254 14.39 -23.46 -5.06
CA SER A 254 14.02 -22.08 -5.33
C SER A 254 12.49 -21.90 -5.39
N ASP A 255 11.73 -22.87 -5.89
CA ASP A 255 10.27 -22.81 -5.96
C ASP A 255 9.62 -23.03 -4.59
N LEU A 256 10.11 -23.98 -3.79
CA LEU A 256 9.70 -24.18 -2.40
C LEU A 256 9.88 -22.90 -1.57
N LEU A 257 11.02 -22.24 -1.68
CA LEU A 257 11.31 -20.98 -1.00
C LEU A 257 10.29 -19.87 -1.36
N LYS A 258 9.90 -19.75 -2.63
CA LYS A 258 8.87 -18.78 -3.07
C LYS A 258 7.50 -19.11 -2.48
N MET A 259 7.12 -20.39 -2.50
CA MET A 259 5.82 -20.82 -1.96
C MET A 259 5.76 -20.62 -0.43
N ARG A 260 6.89 -20.79 0.27
CA ARG A 260 7.03 -20.46 1.70
C ARG A 260 6.79 -18.99 1.98
N GLU A 261 7.45 -18.07 1.25
CA GLU A 261 7.22 -16.63 1.46
C GLU A 261 5.84 -16.17 1.00
N HIS A 262 5.29 -16.75 -0.07
CA HIS A 262 3.93 -16.46 -0.52
C HIS A 262 2.87 -16.91 0.51
N LEU A 263 3.03 -18.09 1.13
CA LEU A 263 2.20 -18.51 2.26
C LEU A 263 2.28 -17.49 3.40
N ARG A 264 3.48 -17.07 3.79
CA ARG A 264 3.68 -16.08 4.86
C ARG A 264 3.01 -14.73 4.55
N ALA A 265 3.10 -14.28 3.29
CA ALA A 265 2.47 -13.06 2.82
C ALA A 265 0.93 -13.15 2.81
N THR A 266 0.35 -14.28 2.36
CA THR A 266 -1.12 -14.48 2.35
C THR A 266 -1.71 -14.58 3.76
N VAL A 267 -1.03 -15.25 4.71
CA VAL A 267 -1.40 -15.23 6.15
C VAL A 267 -1.45 -13.80 6.68
N SER A 268 -0.40 -13.01 6.41
CA SER A 268 -0.33 -11.59 6.82
C SER A 268 -1.44 -10.75 6.17
N ASN A 269 -1.70 -10.92 4.87
CA ASN A 269 -2.77 -10.24 4.14
C ASN A 269 -4.14 -10.52 4.76
N LYS A 270 -4.48 -11.80 4.99
CA LYS A 270 -5.73 -12.21 5.64
C LYS A 270 -5.91 -11.53 7.00
N ARG A 271 -4.87 -11.50 7.85
CA ARG A 271 -4.88 -10.79 9.14
C ARG A 271 -5.02 -9.26 9.00
N VAL A 272 -4.61 -8.65 7.89
CA VAL A 272 -4.90 -7.24 7.58
C VAL A 272 -6.36 -7.06 7.19
N GLN A 273 -6.92 -7.90 6.32
CA GLN A 273 -8.31 -7.75 5.87
C GLN A 273 -9.32 -7.96 7.03
N TYR A 274 -9.10 -8.92 7.93
CA TYR A 274 -9.99 -9.08 9.09
C TYR A 274 -9.92 -7.92 10.10
N ARG A 275 -8.73 -7.31 10.31
CA ARG A 275 -8.62 -6.06 11.08
C ARG A 275 -9.37 -4.90 10.44
N ARG A 276 -9.37 -4.82 9.10
CA ARG A 276 -10.15 -3.85 8.35
C ARG A 276 -11.65 -4.09 8.52
N LEU A 277 -12.12 -5.33 8.34
CA LEU A 277 -13.52 -5.70 8.56
C LEU A 277 -14.00 -5.31 9.96
N ALA A 278 -13.23 -5.62 11.01
CA ALA A 278 -13.57 -5.23 12.38
C ALA A 278 -13.71 -3.70 12.55
N SER A 279 -12.91 -2.91 11.82
CA SER A 279 -12.98 -1.45 11.82
C SER A 279 -14.23 -0.94 11.09
N GLU A 280 -14.56 -1.48 9.91
CA GLU A 280 -15.77 -1.11 9.16
C GLU A 280 -17.06 -1.53 9.90
N ILE A 281 -17.08 -2.68 10.61
CA ILE A 281 -18.18 -3.07 11.52
C ILE A 281 -18.37 -2.03 12.64
N GLY A 282 -17.27 -1.51 13.20
CA GLY A 282 -17.29 -0.47 14.21
C GLY A 282 -17.87 0.85 13.68
N LEU A 283 -17.49 1.25 12.46
CA LEU A 283 -18.03 2.43 11.78
C LEU A 283 -19.52 2.25 11.43
N LEU A 284 -19.94 1.08 10.94
CA LEU A 284 -21.35 0.79 10.68
C LEU A 284 -22.20 0.87 11.97
N ASP A 285 -21.70 0.40 13.12
CA ASP A 285 -22.43 0.56 14.38
C ASP A 285 -22.47 2.01 14.89
N PHE A 286 -21.45 2.81 14.60
CA PHE A 286 -21.47 4.26 14.85
C PHE A 286 -22.52 4.95 13.98
N ASP A 287 -22.48 4.76 12.66
CA ASP A 287 -23.42 5.37 11.72
C ASP A 287 -24.86 4.91 11.99
N ARG A 288 -25.08 3.62 12.31
CA ARG A 288 -26.39 3.10 12.73
C ARG A 288 -26.91 3.75 14.01
N LYS A 289 -26.04 4.11 14.97
CA LYS A 289 -26.43 4.84 16.20
C LYS A 289 -26.72 6.32 15.94
N PHE A 290 -25.91 6.96 15.10
CA PHE A 290 -25.98 8.40 14.84
C PHE A 290 -27.08 8.76 13.83
N HIS A 291 -27.12 8.08 12.69
CA HIS A 291 -28.09 8.32 11.61
C HIS A 291 -29.40 7.53 11.78
N GLY A 292 -29.34 6.35 12.40
CA GLY A 292 -30.49 5.44 12.58
C GLY A 292 -31.78 6.08 13.07
N PRO A 293 -31.80 6.93 14.12
CA PRO A 293 -33.02 7.57 14.63
C PRO A 293 -33.79 8.40 13.60
N THR A 294 -33.12 8.86 12.54
CA THR A 294 -33.72 9.64 11.44
C THR A 294 -33.89 8.84 10.15
N ALA A 295 -33.23 7.70 10.02
CA ALA A 295 -33.26 6.85 8.85
C ALA A 295 -34.53 5.98 8.78
N THR A 296 -34.84 5.52 7.56
CA THR A 296 -35.96 4.61 7.27
C THR A 296 -35.79 3.25 7.96
N GLU A 297 -36.90 2.58 8.24
CA GLU A 297 -36.89 1.23 8.84
C GLU A 297 -36.10 0.23 8.00
N ALA A 298 -36.23 0.28 6.66
CA ALA A 298 -35.51 -0.59 5.74
C ALA A 298 -33.98 -0.45 5.89
N HIS A 299 -33.45 0.78 5.89
CA HIS A 299 -32.01 1.03 6.07
C HIS A 299 -31.54 0.63 7.48
N ARG A 300 -32.36 0.84 8.53
CA ARG A 300 -32.06 0.38 9.89
C ARG A 300 -32.02 -1.15 10.00
N ALA A 301 -32.94 -1.85 9.34
CA ALA A 301 -32.99 -3.30 9.30
C ALA A 301 -31.78 -3.88 8.56
N GLN A 302 -31.47 -3.35 7.36
CA GLN A 302 -30.27 -3.73 6.58
C GLN A 302 -28.98 -3.52 7.39
N ALA A 303 -28.84 -2.37 8.08
CA ALA A 303 -27.67 -2.09 8.92
C ALA A 303 -27.57 -3.00 10.16
N ALA A 304 -28.69 -3.48 10.69
CA ALA A 304 -28.69 -4.45 11.79
C ALA A 304 -28.32 -5.85 11.30
N ASP A 305 -28.89 -6.27 10.18
CA ASP A 305 -28.67 -7.58 9.55
C ASP A 305 -27.23 -7.74 9.05
N LEU A 306 -26.75 -6.82 8.19
CA LEU A 306 -25.36 -6.87 7.70
C LEU A 306 -24.34 -6.79 8.85
N LYS A 307 -24.60 -6.00 9.88
CA LYS A 307 -23.73 -5.98 11.08
C LYS A 307 -23.71 -7.34 11.76
N ALA A 308 -24.86 -8.02 11.91
CA ALA A 308 -24.93 -9.34 12.52
C ALA A 308 -24.18 -10.38 11.69
N GLN A 309 -24.38 -10.39 10.36
CA GLN A 309 -23.68 -11.28 9.42
C GLN A 309 -22.16 -11.04 9.46
N ALA A 310 -21.71 -9.79 9.35
CA ALA A 310 -20.30 -9.41 9.41
C ALA A 310 -19.66 -9.78 10.76
N SER A 311 -20.39 -9.62 11.86
CA SER A 311 -19.93 -10.01 13.20
C SER A 311 -19.83 -11.53 13.37
N ALA A 312 -20.77 -12.29 12.79
CA ALA A 312 -20.73 -13.75 12.80
C ALA A 312 -19.54 -14.28 11.99
N HIS A 313 -19.32 -13.74 10.77
CA HIS A 313 -18.16 -14.06 9.92
C HIS A 313 -16.82 -13.74 10.61
N ALA A 314 -16.74 -12.59 11.29
CA ALA A 314 -15.55 -12.23 12.09
C ALA A 314 -15.36 -13.15 13.31
N ALA A 315 -16.44 -13.61 13.95
CA ALA A 315 -16.38 -14.54 15.08
C ALA A 315 -16.01 -15.96 14.66
N GLU A 316 -16.47 -16.42 13.49
CA GLU A 316 -16.06 -17.70 12.88
C GLU A 316 -14.54 -17.70 12.67
N HIS A 317 -14.01 -16.70 11.96
CA HIS A 317 -12.56 -16.55 11.79
C HIS A 317 -11.81 -16.43 13.13
N ALA A 318 -12.35 -15.72 14.12
CA ALA A 318 -11.73 -15.65 15.45
C ALA A 318 -11.59 -17.03 16.11
N SER A 319 -12.50 -17.98 15.83
CA SER A 319 -12.44 -19.35 16.35
C SER A 319 -11.53 -20.29 15.53
N THR A 320 -11.36 -20.07 14.22
CA THR A 320 -10.50 -20.91 13.36
C THR A 320 -9.06 -20.40 13.24
N SER A 321 -8.86 -19.09 13.37
CA SER A 321 -7.60 -18.40 13.02
C SER A 321 -6.35 -19.01 13.65
N ALA A 322 -6.39 -19.36 14.94
CA ALA A 322 -5.26 -19.97 15.64
C ALA A 322 -4.86 -21.34 15.07
N LEU A 323 -5.82 -22.14 14.59
CA LEU A 323 -5.55 -23.43 13.95
C LEU A 323 -5.01 -23.24 12.53
N GLU A 324 -5.56 -22.28 11.78
CA GLU A 324 -5.08 -21.94 10.43
C GLU A 324 -3.65 -21.37 10.47
N GLU A 325 -3.34 -20.47 11.41
CA GLU A 325 -1.99 -19.93 11.62
C GLU A 325 -1.01 -21.03 12.07
N ALA A 326 -1.40 -21.91 12.99
CA ALA A 326 -0.55 -23.04 13.41
C ALA A 326 -0.25 -24.02 12.27
N ALA A 327 -1.23 -24.32 11.40
CA ALA A 327 -1.01 -25.14 10.21
C ALA A 327 -0.06 -24.47 9.20
N GLY A 328 -0.18 -23.14 9.02
CA GLY A 328 0.74 -22.35 8.21
C GLY A 328 2.18 -22.37 8.74
N GLU A 329 2.36 -22.19 10.04
CA GLU A 329 3.67 -22.29 10.70
C GLU A 329 4.26 -23.72 10.62
N GLN A 330 3.44 -24.76 10.73
CA GLN A 330 3.89 -26.14 10.53
C GLN A 330 4.43 -26.38 9.11
N LEU A 331 3.74 -25.86 8.08
CA LEU A 331 4.21 -25.93 6.68
C LEU A 331 5.47 -25.10 6.45
N HIS A 332 5.59 -23.94 7.08
CA HIS A 332 6.80 -23.13 7.07
C HIS A 332 8.01 -23.86 7.69
N LEU A 333 7.81 -24.56 8.82
CA LEU A 333 8.84 -25.40 9.46
C LEU A 333 9.18 -26.67 8.65
N GLN A 334 8.21 -27.25 7.93
CA GLN A 334 8.47 -28.33 6.98
C GLN A 334 9.31 -27.84 5.79
N ALA A 335 8.99 -26.67 5.23
CA ALA A 335 9.76 -26.05 4.15
C ALA A 335 11.21 -25.76 4.55
N ASN A 336 11.45 -25.29 5.79
CA ASN A 336 12.82 -25.08 6.27
C ASN A 336 13.62 -26.38 6.33
N ARG A 337 13.04 -27.47 6.87
CA ARG A 337 13.70 -28.79 6.91
C ARG A 337 13.92 -29.40 5.53
N ALA A 338 13.01 -29.16 4.58
CA ALA A 338 13.19 -29.59 3.19
C ALA A 338 14.32 -28.80 2.49
N VAL A 339 14.49 -27.51 2.77
CA VAL A 339 15.63 -26.71 2.29
C VAL A 339 16.96 -27.17 2.92
N GLU A 340 16.95 -27.54 4.20
CA GLU A 340 18.12 -28.15 4.87
C GLU A 340 18.48 -29.51 4.23
N ALA A 341 17.50 -30.38 4.01
CA ALA A 341 17.71 -31.66 3.33
C ALA A 341 18.20 -31.47 1.87
N ALA A 342 17.67 -30.48 1.15
CA ALA A 342 18.12 -30.13 -0.19
C ALA A 342 19.58 -29.65 -0.22
N PHE A 343 20.04 -28.97 0.84
CA PHE A 343 21.45 -28.64 0.97
C PHE A 343 22.30 -29.91 1.12
N ASP A 344 21.90 -30.86 1.98
CA ASP A 344 22.61 -32.13 2.21
C ASP A 344 22.56 -33.07 1.00
N GLU A 345 21.51 -33.03 0.19
CA GLU A 345 21.45 -33.78 -1.07
C GLU A 345 22.32 -33.12 -2.15
N GLN A 346 22.25 -31.79 -2.30
CA GLN A 346 23.18 -31.02 -3.13
C GLN A 346 24.64 -31.25 -2.70
N CYS A 347 24.88 -31.59 -1.42
CA CYS A 347 26.19 -32.03 -0.93
C CYS A 347 26.66 -33.33 -1.58
N LEU A 348 25.78 -34.34 -1.63
CA LEU A 348 26.05 -35.67 -2.20
C LEU A 348 26.21 -35.61 -3.72
N LEU A 349 25.33 -34.87 -4.42
CA LEU A 349 25.40 -34.66 -5.86
C LEU A 349 26.71 -33.99 -6.31
N SER A 350 27.23 -33.06 -5.50
CA SER A 350 28.53 -32.44 -5.76
C SER A 350 29.70 -33.43 -5.67
N ALA A 351 29.57 -34.47 -4.83
CA ALA A 351 30.59 -35.49 -4.64
C ALA A 351 30.55 -36.55 -5.74
N LEU A 352 29.36 -36.97 -6.17
CA LEU A 352 29.17 -37.87 -7.31
C LEU A 352 29.67 -37.21 -8.61
N SER A 353 29.13 -36.05 -8.97
CA SER A 353 29.45 -35.39 -10.25
C SER A 353 30.86 -34.79 -10.35
N GLY A 354 31.62 -34.76 -9.25
CA GLY A 354 32.87 -34.01 -9.11
C GLY A 354 32.73 -32.48 -9.28
N ARG A 355 31.50 -31.98 -9.42
CA ARG A 355 31.19 -30.56 -9.67
C ARG A 355 30.72 -29.91 -8.38
N THR A 356 31.45 -28.90 -7.95
CA THR A 356 31.20 -28.13 -6.75
C THR A 356 30.85 -26.69 -7.12
N PRO A 357 30.23 -25.93 -6.21
CA PRO A 357 30.11 -24.49 -6.37
C PRO A 357 31.47 -23.82 -6.63
N SER A 358 32.57 -24.33 -6.08
CA SER A 358 33.92 -23.79 -6.26
C SER A 358 34.59 -24.09 -7.62
N ASN A 359 34.18 -25.10 -8.39
CA ASN A 359 34.77 -25.43 -9.71
C ASN A 359 33.80 -25.31 -10.91
N THR A 360 32.50 -25.15 -10.68
CA THR A 360 31.49 -25.07 -11.76
C THR A 360 31.32 -23.63 -12.28
N PRO A 361 31.34 -23.40 -13.61
CA PRO A 361 30.99 -22.12 -14.23
C PRO A 361 29.63 -21.58 -13.81
N VAL A 362 29.55 -20.26 -13.56
CA VAL A 362 28.30 -19.57 -13.22
C VAL A 362 28.11 -18.33 -14.08
N THR A 363 26.86 -17.91 -14.31
CA THR A 363 26.54 -16.64 -14.96
C THR A 363 25.61 -15.79 -14.08
N PHE A 364 26.14 -14.69 -13.56
CA PHE A 364 25.38 -13.63 -12.91
C PHE A 364 24.82 -12.68 -13.97
N ASN A 365 23.55 -12.32 -13.85
CA ASN A 365 22.89 -11.36 -14.74
C ASN A 365 22.52 -10.12 -13.95
N ALA A 366 22.76 -8.95 -14.53
CA ALA A 366 22.50 -7.65 -13.96
C ALA A 366 22.03 -6.65 -15.03
N TRP A 367 21.49 -5.53 -14.58
CA TRP A 367 21.09 -4.42 -15.45
C TRP A 367 22.15 -3.33 -15.40
N VAL A 368 22.38 -2.62 -16.49
CA VAL A 368 23.28 -1.45 -16.49
C VAL A 368 22.81 -0.37 -15.50
N ALA A 369 21.50 -0.24 -15.25
CA ALA A 369 20.99 0.63 -14.19
C ALA A 369 21.55 0.30 -12.78
N SER A 370 21.96 -0.95 -12.52
CA SER A 370 22.57 -1.32 -11.24
C SER A 370 24.03 -0.90 -11.11
N THR A 371 24.69 -0.36 -12.15
CA THR A 371 26.05 0.22 -11.98
C THR A 371 26.04 1.48 -11.12
N LEU A 372 24.87 2.09 -10.92
CA LEU A 372 24.65 3.27 -10.08
C LEU A 372 24.38 2.93 -8.60
N HIS A 373 24.20 1.64 -8.26
CA HIS A 373 23.71 1.20 -6.95
C HIS A 373 24.41 -0.06 -6.42
N PRO A 374 24.63 -0.18 -5.10
CA PRO A 374 25.08 -1.44 -4.51
C PRO A 374 24.06 -2.56 -4.73
N LEU A 375 24.52 -3.71 -5.22
CA LEU A 375 23.69 -4.85 -5.62
C LEU A 375 24.38 -6.17 -5.24
N ILE A 376 23.60 -7.14 -4.77
CA ILE A 376 24.05 -8.52 -4.55
C ILE A 376 23.88 -9.31 -5.86
N LEU A 377 24.91 -10.07 -6.24
CA LEU A 377 24.86 -11.03 -7.33
C LEU A 377 24.56 -12.42 -6.75
N ALA A 378 23.52 -13.07 -7.27
CA ALA A 378 23.16 -14.45 -6.97
C ALA A 378 23.05 -15.25 -8.28
N THR A 379 23.26 -16.57 -8.23
CA THR A 379 23.40 -17.47 -9.41
C THR A 379 22.18 -17.57 -10.33
N SER A 380 21.10 -16.82 -10.06
CA SER A 380 19.80 -16.95 -10.68
C SER A 380 19.44 -15.69 -11.50
N ARG A 381 18.95 -15.90 -12.74
CA ARG A 381 19.01 -14.93 -13.87
C ARG A 381 18.32 -13.56 -13.70
N GLY A 382 17.46 -13.35 -12.72
CA GLY A 382 16.68 -12.12 -12.52
C GLY A 382 16.73 -11.59 -11.08
N GLY A 383 17.75 -11.95 -10.28
CA GLY A 383 17.83 -11.54 -8.87
C GLY A 383 17.82 -10.02 -8.63
N THR A 384 18.19 -9.20 -9.62
CA THR A 384 18.49 -7.77 -9.43
C THR A 384 17.33 -6.89 -8.98
N ALA A 385 16.09 -7.15 -9.42
CA ALA A 385 14.94 -6.33 -9.04
C ALA A 385 14.52 -6.55 -7.58
N HIS A 386 14.72 -7.75 -7.03
CA HIS A 386 14.45 -8.03 -5.61
C HIS A 386 15.31 -7.18 -4.67
N PHE A 387 16.46 -6.69 -5.14
CA PHE A 387 17.35 -5.82 -4.37
C PHE A 387 17.06 -4.32 -4.57
N GLU A 388 16.19 -3.94 -5.52
CA GLU A 388 15.82 -2.55 -5.79
C GLU A 388 15.33 -1.79 -4.53
N PRO A 389 14.51 -2.38 -3.64
CA PRO A 389 14.09 -1.71 -2.39
C PRO A 389 15.23 -1.44 -1.40
N ILE A 390 16.33 -2.19 -1.44
CA ILE A 390 17.44 -2.08 -0.48
C ILE A 390 18.63 -1.25 -0.97
N TRP A 391 18.70 -0.91 -2.27
CA TRP A 391 19.81 -0.13 -2.87
C TRP A 391 20.17 1.13 -2.06
N ARG A 392 19.16 1.91 -1.63
CA ARG A 392 19.38 3.12 -0.83
C ARG A 392 19.90 2.80 0.57
N ALA A 393 19.38 1.76 1.22
CA ALA A 393 19.80 1.36 2.56
C ALA A 393 21.26 0.87 2.55
N LEU A 394 21.60 -0.02 1.61
CA LEU A 394 22.94 -0.56 1.45
C LEU A 394 23.95 0.54 1.05
N GLY A 395 23.59 1.45 0.14
CA GLY A 395 24.43 2.61 -0.19
C GLY A 395 24.66 3.57 0.98
N THR A 396 23.68 3.72 1.87
CA THR A 396 23.81 4.51 3.11
C THR A 396 24.73 3.80 4.11
N ALA A 397 24.59 2.48 4.26
CA ALA A 397 25.43 1.67 5.13
C ALA A 397 26.89 1.68 4.68
N ILE A 398 27.16 1.50 3.37
CA ILE A 398 28.51 1.57 2.79
C ILE A 398 29.15 2.93 3.05
N ASN A 399 28.49 4.05 2.73
CA ASN A 399 29.03 5.39 2.99
C ASN A 399 29.33 5.62 4.49
N SER A 400 28.43 5.19 5.37
CA SER A 400 28.58 5.34 6.82
C SER A 400 29.73 4.49 7.37
N ALA A 401 29.90 3.28 6.84
CA ALA A 401 30.99 2.38 7.19
C ALA A 401 32.34 2.91 6.68
N ALA A 402 32.38 3.33 5.42
CA ALA A 402 33.54 3.90 4.76
C ALA A 402 34.10 5.12 5.51
N ALA A 403 33.24 6.09 5.87
CA ALA A 403 33.64 7.27 6.65
C ALA A 403 34.25 6.91 8.02
N ARG A 404 33.75 5.86 8.68
CA ARG A 404 34.24 5.39 9.99
C ARG A 404 35.55 4.60 9.88
N LEU A 405 35.70 3.79 8.83
CA LEU A 405 36.91 3.01 8.55
C LEU A 405 38.07 3.90 8.10
N LEU A 406 37.83 4.89 7.24
CA LEU A 406 38.87 5.84 6.84
C LEU A 406 39.35 6.73 8.00
N ALA A 407 38.52 6.94 9.03
CA ALA A 407 38.92 7.61 10.27
C ALA A 407 39.73 6.73 11.25
N ARG A 408 39.72 5.39 11.08
CA ARG A 408 40.48 4.43 11.90
C ARG A 408 41.05 3.33 11.00
N ALA A 409 42.29 3.51 10.56
CA ALA A 409 42.97 2.72 9.52
C ALA A 409 43.05 1.19 9.70
N ALA A 410 42.54 0.61 10.79
CA ALA A 410 42.50 -0.84 11.03
C ALA A 410 41.13 -1.28 11.55
N GLY A 411 40.47 -2.17 10.81
CA GLY A 411 39.21 -2.81 11.20
C GLY A 411 38.33 -3.22 10.01
N HIS A 412 37.25 -3.94 10.31
CA HIS A 412 36.15 -4.20 9.37
C HIS A 412 34.79 -3.88 10.00
N LEU A 413 33.79 -3.71 9.15
CA LEU A 413 32.40 -3.45 9.51
C LEU A 413 31.48 -4.41 8.75
N PRO A 414 30.63 -5.21 9.42
CA PRO A 414 29.62 -6.00 8.73
C PRO A 414 28.61 -5.04 8.08
N LEU A 415 28.47 -5.10 6.76
CA LEU A 415 27.51 -4.31 6.01
C LEU A 415 26.14 -4.98 5.91
N MET A 416 26.13 -6.31 5.93
CA MET A 416 24.95 -7.09 5.61
C MET A 416 25.10 -8.56 6.02
N LEU A 417 24.01 -9.18 6.46
CA LEU A 417 23.84 -10.64 6.47
C LEU A 417 22.94 -11.06 5.30
N TYR A 418 23.37 -12.07 4.55
CA TYR A 418 22.66 -12.63 3.39
C TYR A 418 22.48 -14.14 3.57
N ALA A 419 21.23 -14.62 3.57
CA ALA A 419 20.95 -16.05 3.44
C ALA A 419 20.83 -16.41 1.94
N ALA A 420 21.72 -17.27 1.43
CA ALA A 420 21.54 -17.84 0.10
C ALA A 420 20.49 -18.97 0.12
N ARG A 421 19.97 -19.35 -1.05
CA ARG A 421 18.91 -20.38 -1.19
C ARG A 421 19.36 -21.76 -0.72
N LEU A 422 20.65 -22.06 -0.94
CA LEU A 422 21.34 -23.26 -0.48
C LEU A 422 22.37 -22.90 0.60
N GLY A 423 22.00 -22.03 1.54
CA GLY A 423 22.86 -21.58 2.64
C GLY A 423 24.22 -21.06 2.15
N ASP A 424 25.31 -21.48 2.79
CA ASP A 424 26.67 -21.09 2.39
C ASP A 424 27.20 -21.78 1.11
N GLY A 425 26.37 -22.58 0.43
CA GLY A 425 26.71 -23.31 -0.78
C GLY A 425 26.70 -22.48 -2.07
N GLU A 426 25.87 -21.44 -2.18
CA GLU A 426 25.74 -20.71 -3.45
C GLU A 426 26.94 -19.80 -3.72
N ARG A 427 27.37 -19.75 -5.00
CA ARG A 427 28.20 -18.64 -5.48
C ARG A 427 27.41 -17.33 -5.38
N MET A 428 28.05 -16.31 -4.82
CA MET A 428 27.49 -14.96 -4.74
C MET A 428 28.58 -13.92 -4.95
N GLY A 429 28.17 -12.69 -5.22
CA GLY A 429 29.05 -11.53 -5.27
C GLY A 429 28.32 -10.25 -4.88
N VAL A 430 29.00 -9.13 -4.92
CA VAL A 430 28.43 -7.80 -4.70
C VAL A 430 29.05 -6.83 -5.69
N THR A 431 28.24 -6.07 -6.42
CA THR A 431 28.68 -4.95 -7.25
C THR A 431 28.39 -3.63 -6.55
N VAL A 432 29.34 -2.70 -6.56
CA VAL A 432 29.25 -1.40 -5.90
C VAL A 432 29.81 -0.32 -6.84
N PRO A 433 29.18 0.85 -7.00
CA PRO A 433 29.79 1.97 -7.72
C PRO A 433 31.18 2.32 -7.16
N LEU A 434 32.21 2.45 -8.00
CA LEU A 434 33.59 2.63 -7.53
C LEU A 434 33.76 3.82 -6.57
N ALA A 435 33.01 4.90 -6.79
CA ALA A 435 33.02 6.09 -5.94
C ALA A 435 32.63 5.84 -4.47
N LEU A 436 31.88 4.78 -4.16
CA LEU A 436 31.56 4.40 -2.77
C LEU A 436 32.71 3.66 -2.09
N MET A 437 33.63 3.06 -2.87
CA MET A 437 34.85 2.42 -2.38
C MET A 437 36.01 3.44 -2.26
N THR A 438 35.87 4.62 -2.85
CA THR A 438 36.87 5.71 -2.83
C THR A 438 36.28 7.05 -2.35
N PRO A 439 35.66 7.15 -1.16
CA PRO A 439 35.08 8.42 -0.69
C PRO A 439 36.08 9.58 -0.71
N GLY A 440 35.74 10.64 -1.44
CA GLY A 440 36.57 11.83 -1.58
C GLY A 440 37.57 11.81 -2.75
N ALA A 441 37.64 10.73 -3.54
CA ALA A 441 38.47 10.66 -4.74
C ALA A 441 37.74 9.98 -5.91
N ASP A 442 37.70 10.64 -7.07
CA ASP A 442 37.26 10.00 -8.32
C ASP A 442 38.44 9.31 -8.99
N LEU A 443 38.48 7.98 -8.90
CA LEU A 443 39.51 7.16 -9.55
C LEU A 443 39.12 6.69 -10.96
N THR A 444 38.02 7.20 -11.56
CA THR A 444 37.52 6.75 -12.87
C THR A 444 38.57 6.81 -13.97
N GLN A 445 39.30 7.94 -14.09
CA GLN A 445 40.35 8.07 -15.10
C GLN A 445 41.55 7.15 -14.83
N GLU A 446 41.87 6.89 -13.57
CA GLU A 446 43.02 6.06 -13.21
C GLU A 446 42.72 4.58 -13.41
N ALA A 447 41.52 4.12 -13.04
CA ALA A 447 41.00 2.80 -13.41
C ALA A 447 41.06 2.60 -14.93
N ASN A 448 40.62 3.58 -15.72
CA ASN A 448 40.66 3.49 -17.18
C ASN A 448 42.09 3.43 -17.78
N ARG A 449 43.12 3.93 -17.08
CA ARG A 449 44.53 3.79 -17.51
C ARG A 449 45.13 2.44 -17.12
N LYS A 450 44.66 1.85 -16.02
CA LYS A 450 45.23 0.65 -15.40
C LYS A 450 44.61 -0.67 -15.88
N VAL A 451 43.97 -0.71 -17.05
CA VAL A 451 43.35 -1.93 -17.59
C VAL A 451 44.35 -3.09 -17.63
N GLY A 452 44.00 -4.23 -17.03
CA GLY A 452 44.88 -5.40 -16.91
C GLY A 452 45.87 -5.35 -15.74
N GLN A 453 45.97 -4.24 -15.01
CA GLN A 453 46.87 -4.03 -13.87
C GLN A 453 46.09 -4.02 -12.54
N THR A 454 46.68 -3.47 -11.47
CA THR A 454 46.04 -3.27 -10.15
C THR A 454 45.86 -1.80 -9.81
N LEU A 455 44.73 -1.47 -9.19
CA LEU A 455 44.42 -0.17 -8.61
C LEU A 455 44.40 -0.29 -7.09
N GLU A 456 45.12 0.60 -6.39
CA GLU A 456 45.03 0.70 -4.94
C GLU A 456 43.68 1.31 -4.54
N LEU A 457 42.85 0.54 -3.83
CA LEU A 457 41.64 1.05 -3.18
C LEU A 457 41.86 1.12 -1.66
N PRO A 458 41.36 2.15 -0.95
CA PRO A 458 41.50 2.28 0.50
C PRO A 458 40.49 1.41 1.28
N LEU A 459 39.52 0.84 0.57
CA LEU A 459 38.43 0.02 1.09
C LEU A 459 38.23 -1.19 0.17
N ARG A 460 38.02 -2.37 0.74
CA ARG A 460 37.66 -3.61 0.03
C ARG A 460 36.55 -4.33 0.78
N MET A 461 35.75 -5.14 0.08
CA MET A 461 34.70 -5.97 0.66
C MET A 461 35.05 -7.44 0.56
N ASN A 462 34.51 -8.26 1.45
CA ASN A 462 34.59 -9.71 1.36
C ASN A 462 33.31 -10.36 1.93
N ALA A 463 33.12 -11.65 1.68
CA ALA A 463 31.99 -12.44 2.13
C ALA A 463 32.49 -13.69 2.88
N VAL A 464 32.04 -13.87 4.12
CA VAL A 464 32.44 -14.99 5.00
C VAL A 464 31.22 -15.74 5.56
N PRO A 465 31.31 -17.06 5.81
CA PRO A 465 30.26 -17.82 6.49
C PRO A 465 30.02 -17.32 7.92
N ASP A 466 28.76 -17.12 8.29
CA ASP A 466 28.28 -16.83 9.64
C ASP A 466 27.03 -17.68 9.96
N GLY A 467 27.23 -18.81 10.63
CA GLY A 467 26.18 -19.77 10.92
C GLY A 467 25.60 -20.44 9.67
N THR A 468 24.39 -20.04 9.27
CA THR A 468 23.71 -20.44 8.02
C THR A 468 23.56 -19.29 7.03
N GLN A 469 24.16 -18.13 7.34
CA GLN A 469 24.13 -16.90 6.58
C GLN A 469 25.55 -16.55 6.14
N THR A 470 25.66 -15.60 5.21
CA THR A 470 26.93 -15.04 4.78
C THR A 470 27.01 -13.60 5.25
N GLU A 471 28.01 -13.29 6.07
CA GLU A 471 28.34 -11.92 6.45
C GLU A 471 29.17 -11.27 5.35
N VAL A 472 28.63 -10.20 4.77
CA VAL A 472 29.35 -9.32 3.86
C VAL A 472 29.86 -8.13 4.66
N TYR A 473 31.17 -7.92 4.67
CA TYR A 473 31.81 -6.81 5.39
C TYR A 473 32.59 -5.88 4.46
N LEU A 474 32.80 -4.65 4.93
CA LEU A 474 33.73 -3.66 4.38
C LEU A 474 34.94 -3.56 5.30
N ALA A 475 36.14 -3.45 4.75
CA ALA A 475 37.37 -3.31 5.52
C ALA A 475 38.25 -2.17 5.00
N ALA A 476 38.96 -1.52 5.92
CA ALA A 476 40.06 -0.60 5.58
C ALA A 476 41.28 -1.40 5.12
N THR A 477 41.95 -0.94 4.05
CA THR A 477 43.19 -1.54 3.56
C THR A 477 44.40 -0.75 4.04
N ASP A 478 45.08 -1.24 5.06
CA ASP A 478 46.32 -0.62 5.55
C ASP A 478 47.54 -1.01 4.71
N GLY A 479 47.50 -2.14 3.99
CA GLY A 479 48.63 -2.77 3.31
C GLY A 479 49.40 -3.78 4.18
N SER A 480 48.99 -3.99 5.44
CA SER A 480 49.64 -4.90 6.39
C SER A 480 48.78 -6.12 6.74
N GLY A 481 47.45 -5.92 6.83
CA GLY A 481 46.47 -7.00 6.99
C GLY A 481 45.67 -7.29 5.71
N ILE A 482 45.33 -6.25 4.94
CA ILE A 482 44.68 -6.38 3.62
C ILE A 482 45.48 -5.56 2.60
N LEU A 483 45.86 -6.21 1.50
CA LEU A 483 46.51 -5.57 0.36
C LEU A 483 45.61 -4.51 -0.27
N ARG A 484 46.19 -3.43 -0.80
CA ARG A 484 45.42 -2.35 -1.45
C ARG A 484 45.04 -2.67 -2.89
N ASP A 485 45.82 -3.51 -3.53
CA ASP A 485 45.70 -3.89 -4.94
C ASP A 485 44.41 -4.64 -5.25
N VAL A 486 43.61 -4.05 -6.13
CA VAL A 486 42.41 -4.64 -6.73
C VAL A 486 42.61 -4.73 -8.25
N ARG A 487 42.33 -5.89 -8.85
CA ARG A 487 42.54 -6.13 -10.29
C ARG A 487 41.61 -5.28 -11.13
N VAL A 488 42.15 -4.53 -12.09
CA VAL A 488 41.34 -3.76 -13.04
C VAL A 488 41.12 -4.58 -14.31
N ARG A 489 39.86 -4.74 -14.71
CA ARG A 489 39.46 -5.49 -15.92
C ARG A 489 38.39 -4.72 -16.68
N GLN A 490 38.31 -4.95 -17.99
CA GLN A 490 37.33 -4.31 -18.87
C GLN A 490 36.23 -5.29 -19.26
N ALA A 491 34.98 -4.89 -19.09
CA ALA A 491 33.84 -5.59 -19.66
C ALA A 491 33.78 -5.35 -21.18
N GLN A 492 33.45 -6.39 -21.94
CA GLN A 492 33.37 -6.36 -23.40
C GLN A 492 31.90 -6.45 -23.85
N TRP A 493 31.54 -5.77 -24.95
CA TRP A 493 30.19 -5.90 -25.51
C TRP A 493 30.00 -7.27 -26.18
N ASP A 494 29.12 -8.11 -25.63
CA ASP A 494 28.73 -9.39 -26.20
C ASP A 494 27.46 -9.21 -27.05
N THR A 495 27.64 -9.14 -28.37
CA THR A 495 26.56 -8.96 -29.34
C THR A 495 25.57 -10.12 -29.37
N THR A 496 25.94 -11.30 -28.85
CA THR A 496 25.09 -12.50 -28.84
C THR A 496 24.16 -12.49 -27.62
N GLN A 497 24.65 -12.04 -26.47
CA GLN A 497 23.86 -11.88 -25.25
C GLN A 497 23.17 -10.51 -25.13
N GLY A 498 23.55 -9.52 -25.96
CA GLY A 498 23.02 -8.16 -25.87
C GLY A 498 23.47 -7.42 -24.60
N ALA A 499 24.64 -7.76 -24.06
CA ALA A 499 25.09 -7.35 -22.74
C ALA A 499 26.58 -6.99 -22.71
N TYR A 500 26.99 -6.13 -21.77
CA TYR A 500 28.40 -6.04 -21.39
C TYR A 500 28.76 -7.28 -20.57
N ARG A 501 29.83 -7.96 -20.94
CA ARG A 501 30.26 -9.22 -20.37
C ARG A 501 31.65 -9.10 -19.74
N PHE A 502 31.79 -9.65 -18.55
CA PHE A 502 33.08 -9.94 -17.90
C PHE A 502 33.09 -11.40 -17.45
N THR A 503 34.24 -12.08 -17.51
CA THR A 503 34.41 -13.40 -16.91
C THR A 503 35.61 -13.32 -15.96
N ALA A 504 35.38 -13.65 -14.69
CA ALA A 504 36.37 -13.61 -13.63
C ALA A 504 37.45 -14.68 -13.79
N GLU A 505 38.66 -14.33 -13.33
CA GLU A 505 39.80 -15.24 -13.19
C GLU A 505 39.59 -16.12 -11.95
N GLY A 506 40.04 -17.38 -11.99
CA GLY A 506 39.89 -18.35 -10.89
C GLY A 506 38.96 -19.53 -11.17
N PRO A 507 38.84 -20.49 -10.23
CA PRO A 507 38.18 -21.76 -10.46
C PRO A 507 36.66 -21.60 -10.68
N GLY A 508 36.17 -22.28 -11.72
CA GLY A 508 34.77 -22.23 -12.16
C GLY A 508 34.31 -20.85 -12.63
N GLY A 509 35.19 -20.08 -13.29
CA GLY A 509 34.91 -18.95 -14.19
C GLY A 509 33.53 -18.29 -14.06
N ALA A 510 33.41 -17.36 -13.11
CA ALA A 510 32.17 -16.60 -12.92
C ALA A 510 32.00 -15.52 -14.00
N THR A 511 30.96 -15.64 -14.81
CA THR A 511 30.61 -14.64 -15.84
C THR A 511 29.57 -13.66 -15.30
N LEU A 512 29.77 -12.37 -15.54
CA LEU A 512 28.86 -11.29 -15.21
C LEU A 512 28.36 -10.65 -16.51
N LEU A 513 27.05 -10.52 -16.66
CA LEU A 513 26.39 -9.87 -17.79
C LEU A 513 25.60 -8.64 -17.30
N TRP A 514 25.95 -7.45 -17.80
CA TRP A 514 25.17 -6.22 -17.61
C TRP A 514 24.41 -5.87 -18.88
N HIS A 515 23.12 -6.17 -18.87
CA HIS A 515 22.19 -5.85 -19.96
C HIS A 515 21.91 -4.33 -19.96
N PRO A 516 22.06 -3.58 -21.08
CA PRO A 516 21.89 -2.12 -21.15
C PRO A 516 20.54 -1.61 -20.64
N ALA A 517 19.51 -2.42 -20.90
CA ALA A 517 18.19 -2.35 -20.30
C ALA A 517 17.32 -1.13 -20.65
N THR A 518 16.03 -1.40 -20.69
CA THR A 518 15.05 -0.59 -19.97
C THR A 518 14.16 -1.56 -19.19
N PRO A 519 14.52 -1.91 -17.94
CA PRO A 519 13.67 -2.75 -17.11
C PRO A 519 12.58 -1.86 -16.51
N PRO A 520 11.32 -2.30 -16.43
CA PRO A 520 10.34 -1.58 -15.65
C PRO A 520 10.77 -1.58 -14.18
N SER A 521 10.97 -0.40 -13.59
CA SER A 521 11.21 -0.29 -12.14
C SER A 521 10.03 -0.90 -11.39
N THR A 522 10.33 -1.75 -10.42
CA THR A 522 9.30 -2.34 -9.54
C THR A 522 8.84 -1.34 -8.49
N LEU A 523 9.65 -0.31 -8.22
CA LEU A 523 9.31 0.76 -7.31
C LEU A 523 8.30 1.72 -7.92
N SER A 524 7.20 1.92 -7.21
CA SER A 524 6.30 3.03 -7.53
C SER A 524 6.95 4.34 -7.14
N THR A 525 7.04 5.28 -8.09
CA THR A 525 7.65 6.59 -7.87
C THR A 525 6.58 7.65 -7.61
N PHE A 526 6.63 8.25 -6.43
CA PHE A 526 5.86 9.45 -6.13
C PHE A 526 6.65 10.68 -6.59
N ASN A 527 6.05 11.49 -7.45
CA ASN A 527 6.60 12.77 -7.86
C ASN A 527 6.02 13.89 -6.98
N PRO A 528 6.81 14.46 -6.05
CA PRO A 528 6.31 15.48 -5.12
C PRO A 528 6.06 16.84 -5.77
N LYS A 529 6.51 17.09 -7.01
CA LYS A 529 6.20 18.34 -7.73
C LYS A 529 4.76 18.35 -8.24
N ASP A 530 4.29 17.20 -8.70
CA ASP A 530 3.04 17.06 -9.45
C ASP A 530 2.00 16.20 -8.70
N ALA A 531 2.34 15.75 -7.49
CA ALA A 531 1.61 14.80 -6.64
C ALA A 531 1.21 13.48 -7.34
N SER A 532 1.88 13.13 -8.44
CA SER A 532 1.58 11.94 -9.23
C SER A 532 2.27 10.70 -8.67
N PHE A 533 1.60 9.56 -8.79
CA PHE A 533 2.11 8.26 -8.39
C PHE A 533 2.26 7.39 -9.63
N THR A 534 3.48 7.23 -10.13
CA THR A 534 3.78 6.30 -11.22
C THR A 534 3.91 4.92 -10.60
N THR A 535 2.94 4.04 -10.86
CA THR A 535 2.97 2.65 -10.39
C THR A 535 4.17 1.94 -11.00
N GLY A 536 4.99 1.31 -10.16
CA GLY A 536 6.06 0.42 -10.60
C GLY A 536 5.44 -0.80 -11.29
N PHE A 537 6.03 -1.23 -12.40
CA PHE A 537 5.59 -2.44 -13.10
C PHE A 537 6.51 -3.60 -12.70
N PRO A 538 5.98 -4.79 -12.37
CA PRO A 538 6.83 -5.95 -12.15
C PRO A 538 7.58 -6.29 -13.44
N ILE A 539 8.89 -6.56 -13.35
CA ILE A 539 9.66 -7.02 -14.52
C ILE A 539 9.10 -8.37 -14.96
N VAL A 540 8.52 -8.41 -16.16
CA VAL A 540 8.06 -9.65 -16.81
C VAL A 540 9.26 -10.33 -17.49
N GLU A 541 10.26 -10.64 -16.68
CA GLU A 541 11.41 -11.47 -17.06
C GLU A 541 11.76 -12.33 -15.85
N ASP A 542 11.07 -13.46 -15.75
CA ASP A 542 11.32 -14.55 -14.80
C ASP A 542 11.65 -14.11 -13.36
N LEU A 543 11.04 -13.03 -12.83
CA LEU A 543 11.12 -12.69 -11.40
C LEU A 543 10.56 -13.81 -10.51
N GLN A 544 9.63 -14.58 -11.07
CA GLN A 544 9.17 -15.88 -10.56
C GLN A 544 10.32 -16.91 -10.38
N LYS A 545 11.51 -16.62 -10.92
CA LYS A 545 12.86 -17.12 -10.65
C LYS A 545 13.37 -17.13 -9.23
N HIS A 546 13.12 -16.04 -8.49
CA HIS A 546 14.09 -15.57 -7.50
C HIS A 546 13.54 -15.45 -6.09
N LEU A 547 14.33 -15.95 -5.15
CA LEU A 547 14.25 -15.55 -3.76
C LEU A 547 15.69 -15.48 -3.21
N PRO A 548 16.36 -14.32 -3.21
CA PRO A 548 17.41 -14.13 -2.21
C PRO A 548 16.77 -14.34 -0.83
N GLY A 549 17.43 -15.10 0.05
CA GLY A 549 16.94 -15.29 1.41
C GLY A 549 16.98 -13.98 2.20
N ASN A 550 16.72 -14.05 3.51
CA ASN A 550 16.62 -12.84 4.32
C ASN A 550 17.90 -11.97 4.21
N ILE A 551 17.70 -10.67 3.97
CA ILE A 551 18.78 -9.68 3.83
C ILE A 551 18.65 -8.69 4.98
N ILE A 552 19.64 -8.67 5.86
CA ILE A 552 19.65 -7.76 7.00
C ILE A 552 20.78 -6.76 6.79
N VAL A 553 20.44 -5.50 6.52
CA VAL A 553 21.38 -4.37 6.52
C VAL A 553 21.32 -3.70 7.90
N PRO A 554 22.29 -3.91 8.81
CA PRO A 554 22.30 -3.25 10.10
C PRO A 554 22.38 -1.71 9.94
N PRO A 555 21.54 -0.92 10.64
CA PRO A 555 21.52 0.54 10.46
C PRO A 555 22.79 1.22 10.98
N GLN A 556 23.47 0.63 11.97
CA GLN A 556 24.79 1.03 12.46
C GLN A 556 25.57 -0.21 12.88
N PRO A 557 26.50 -0.73 12.06
CA PRO A 557 27.37 -1.84 12.46
C PRO A 557 28.49 -1.38 13.40
N ASP A 558 28.93 -2.23 14.32
CA ASP A 558 30.08 -1.96 15.20
C ASP A 558 31.41 -2.35 14.57
N ILE A 559 32.44 -1.52 14.75
CA ILE A 559 33.78 -1.77 14.19
C ILE A 559 34.37 -2.99 14.91
N ARG A 560 34.56 -4.08 14.17
CA ARG A 560 35.18 -5.30 14.66
C ARG A 560 36.68 -5.26 14.36
N THR A 561 37.48 -5.60 15.37
CA THR A 561 38.89 -5.94 15.18
C THR A 561 38.98 -7.35 14.61
N PHE A 562 39.80 -7.57 13.58
CA PHE A 562 40.02 -8.90 13.00
C PHE A 562 40.51 -9.91 14.06
N PRO A 563 39.75 -10.99 14.34
CA PRO A 563 40.30 -12.17 14.98
C PRO A 563 40.81 -13.14 13.89
N GLU A 564 42.11 -13.43 13.93
CA GLU A 564 42.66 -14.72 13.49
C GLU A 564 42.32 -15.26 12.08
N LEU A 565 42.05 -14.41 11.09
CA LEU A 565 41.95 -14.87 9.70
C LEU A 565 43.34 -15.26 9.17
N PRO A 566 43.58 -16.55 8.80
CA PRO A 566 44.89 -17.01 8.35
C PRO A 566 45.22 -16.58 6.90
N ASP A 567 44.23 -16.12 6.14
CA ASP A 567 44.41 -15.69 4.76
C ASP A 567 43.33 -14.64 4.39
N LEU A 568 43.74 -13.42 4.03
CA LEU A 568 42.83 -12.32 3.66
C LEU A 568 42.77 -12.12 2.13
N HIS A 569 42.86 -13.20 1.36
CA HIS A 569 42.68 -13.17 -0.08
C HIS A 569 41.23 -12.78 -0.45
N ILE A 570 41.06 -11.62 -1.08
CA ILE A 570 39.78 -11.10 -1.57
C ILE A 570 39.71 -11.29 -3.08
N ASP A 571 38.71 -12.02 -3.57
CA ASP A 571 38.45 -12.18 -5.01
C ASP A 571 37.62 -11.00 -5.52
N ASP A 572 38.29 -9.87 -5.78
CA ASP A 572 37.66 -8.65 -6.27
C ASP A 572 38.30 -8.06 -7.53
N TYR A 573 37.55 -7.15 -8.15
CA TYR A 573 37.86 -6.49 -9.40
C TYR A 573 37.32 -5.05 -9.41
N VAL A 574 38.01 -4.15 -10.11
CA VAL A 574 37.42 -2.92 -10.65
C VAL A 574 37.08 -3.20 -12.11
N ILE A 575 35.79 -3.22 -12.43
CA ILE A 575 35.29 -3.40 -13.79
C ILE A 575 35.06 -2.03 -14.42
N ILE A 576 35.80 -1.76 -15.50
CA ILE A 576 35.56 -0.62 -16.38
C ILE A 576 34.72 -1.07 -17.59
N PHE A 577 33.95 -0.14 -18.15
CA PHE A 577 33.17 -0.37 -19.37
C PHE A 577 33.84 0.32 -20.57
N PRO A 578 33.51 -0.05 -21.82
CA PRO A 578 33.97 0.67 -23.01
C PRO A 578 33.62 2.17 -22.93
N ALA A 579 34.52 3.05 -23.37
CA ALA A 579 34.40 4.49 -23.13
C ALA A 579 33.16 5.12 -23.80
N ASP A 580 32.68 4.52 -24.89
CA ASP A 580 31.46 4.84 -25.63
C ASP A 580 30.17 4.40 -24.93
N SER A 581 30.25 3.53 -23.92
CA SER A 581 29.08 3.11 -23.11
C SER A 581 28.53 4.21 -22.21
N GLY A 582 29.34 5.21 -21.85
CA GLY A 582 29.01 6.23 -20.85
C GLY A 582 28.91 5.71 -19.41
N LEU A 583 29.29 4.47 -19.12
CA LEU A 583 29.14 3.84 -17.81
C LEU A 583 30.36 4.06 -16.91
N ALA A 584 30.11 4.45 -15.67
CA ALA A 584 31.15 4.59 -14.65
C ALA A 584 31.70 3.21 -14.20
N PRO A 585 32.98 3.11 -13.82
CA PRO A 585 33.54 1.90 -13.25
C PRO A 585 32.83 1.46 -11.97
N ILE A 586 32.79 0.14 -11.77
CA ILE A 586 32.23 -0.50 -10.58
C ILE A 586 33.27 -1.39 -9.91
N TYR A 587 33.22 -1.46 -8.59
CA TYR A 587 33.87 -2.49 -7.81
C TYR A 587 32.98 -3.74 -7.80
N VAL A 588 33.59 -4.92 -7.94
CA VAL A 588 32.94 -6.23 -7.89
C VAL A 588 33.71 -7.10 -6.93
N MET A 589 33.06 -7.60 -5.88
CA MET A 589 33.56 -8.68 -5.04
C MET A 589 32.83 -9.98 -5.39
N LEU A 590 33.57 -11.08 -5.47
CA LEU A 590 33.04 -12.43 -5.51
C LEU A 590 33.39 -13.13 -4.18
N ARG A 591 32.51 -14.02 -3.72
CA ARG A 591 32.78 -14.85 -2.54
C ARG A 591 33.98 -15.75 -2.82
N ASN A 592 35.01 -15.67 -1.97
CA ASN A 592 36.24 -16.44 -2.11
C ASN A 592 35.93 -17.95 -2.25
N PRO A 593 36.48 -18.66 -3.26
CA PRO A 593 36.28 -20.11 -3.45
C PRO A 593 36.62 -21.01 -2.26
N ARG A 594 37.49 -20.57 -1.33
CA ARG A 594 37.76 -21.26 -0.04
C ARG A 594 36.58 -21.20 0.93
N ASN A 595 35.71 -20.21 0.81
CA ASN A 595 34.49 -20.04 1.61
C ASN A 595 33.26 -20.72 0.97
N LEU A 596 33.45 -21.45 -0.14
CA LEU A 596 32.43 -22.29 -0.76
C LEU A 596 32.71 -23.76 -0.42
N PRO A 597 31.69 -24.62 -0.34
CA PRO A 597 31.88 -26.06 -0.19
C PRO A 597 32.66 -26.69 -1.35
N GLY A 598 33.29 -27.82 -1.05
CA GLY A 598 33.92 -28.66 -2.06
C GLY A 598 34.29 -30.04 -1.55
N VAL A 599 34.87 -30.84 -2.44
CA VAL A 599 35.12 -32.27 -2.25
C VAL A 599 36.59 -32.51 -2.46
N ALA A 600 37.24 -33.21 -1.53
CA ALA A 600 38.66 -33.49 -1.63
C ALA A 600 38.97 -34.44 -2.78
N SER A 601 39.94 -34.06 -3.61
CA SER A 601 40.40 -34.81 -4.78
C SER A 601 41.94 -34.90 -4.78
N GLY A 602 42.53 -35.43 -5.85
CA GLY A 602 43.97 -35.75 -5.89
C GLY A 602 44.31 -37.10 -5.25
N ASN A 603 45.58 -37.51 -5.34
CA ASN A 603 46.07 -38.81 -4.86
C ASN A 603 47.22 -38.67 -3.83
N GLY A 604 47.69 -37.47 -3.57
CA GLY A 604 48.90 -37.20 -2.80
C GLY A 604 50.16 -37.73 -3.47
N VAL A 605 51.26 -37.67 -2.73
CA VAL A 605 52.56 -38.21 -3.14
C VAL A 605 53.03 -39.23 -2.10
N VAL A 606 53.75 -40.27 -2.53
CA VAL A 606 54.42 -41.18 -1.59
C VAL A 606 55.58 -40.43 -0.93
N THR A 607 55.45 -40.18 0.38
CA THR A 607 56.44 -39.43 1.18
C THR A 607 57.17 -40.33 2.17
N PRO A 608 58.39 -39.96 2.61
CA PRO A 608 59.00 -40.51 3.82
C PRO A 608 58.16 -40.23 5.06
N ASP A 609 58.41 -40.99 6.13
CA ASP A 609 57.72 -40.90 7.42
C ASP A 609 57.87 -39.51 8.08
N ARG A 610 58.98 -38.81 7.84
CA ARG A 610 59.23 -37.45 8.36
C ARG A 610 58.75 -36.35 7.39
N VAL A 611 57.52 -36.45 6.91
CA VAL A 611 57.00 -35.55 5.85
C VAL A 611 57.11 -34.06 6.18
N LEU A 612 56.86 -33.65 7.42
CA LEU A 612 56.87 -32.23 7.80
C LEU A 612 58.27 -31.58 7.76
N ASP A 613 59.36 -32.35 7.82
CA ASP A 613 60.72 -31.81 7.69
C ASP A 613 60.90 -31.09 6.33
N ALA A 614 60.24 -31.59 5.27
CA ALA A 614 60.28 -31.01 3.93
C ALA A 614 59.56 -29.66 3.81
N ALA A 615 58.70 -29.28 4.77
CA ALA A 615 58.04 -27.97 4.80
C ALA A 615 59.02 -26.80 5.02
N THR A 616 60.27 -27.11 5.42
CA THR A 616 61.38 -26.15 5.52
C THR A 616 62.14 -25.93 4.20
N THR A 617 61.80 -26.68 3.14
CA THR A 617 62.44 -26.58 1.82
C THR A 617 61.60 -25.74 0.86
N ALA A 618 62.23 -25.11 -0.14
CA ALA A 618 61.54 -24.27 -1.13
C ALA A 618 60.44 -25.00 -1.93
N ALA A 619 60.51 -26.34 -2.04
CA ALA A 619 59.49 -27.16 -2.69
C ALA A 619 58.24 -27.42 -1.82
N GLY A 620 58.32 -27.17 -0.50
CA GLY A 620 57.33 -27.58 0.48
C GLY A 620 57.21 -29.11 0.64
N ALA A 621 56.41 -29.54 1.62
CA ALA A 621 56.04 -30.95 1.76
C ALA A 621 54.70 -31.22 1.04
N PRO A 622 54.58 -32.23 0.16
CA PRO A 622 53.31 -32.60 -0.45
C PRO A 622 52.40 -33.33 0.55
N ILE A 623 51.10 -33.40 0.27
CA ILE A 623 50.16 -34.24 1.01
C ILE A 623 50.53 -35.72 0.79
N PRO A 624 50.74 -36.54 1.85
CA PRO A 624 51.04 -37.96 1.67
C PRO A 624 49.87 -38.74 1.05
N THR A 625 50.15 -39.72 0.18
CA THR A 625 49.12 -40.59 -0.41
C THR A 625 48.24 -41.27 0.65
N ARG A 626 48.81 -41.77 1.75
CA ARG A 626 48.05 -42.41 2.85
C ARG A 626 47.08 -41.46 3.57
N ILE A 627 47.30 -40.15 3.47
CA ILE A 627 46.40 -39.10 3.98
C ILE A 627 45.37 -38.73 2.90
N ALA A 628 45.81 -38.62 1.65
CA ALA A 628 44.92 -38.37 0.52
C ALA A 628 43.87 -39.47 0.36
N GLU A 629 44.22 -40.75 0.49
CA GLU A 629 43.29 -41.88 0.46
C GLU A 629 42.19 -41.80 1.52
N ARG A 630 42.47 -41.22 2.70
CA ARG A 630 41.46 -41.02 3.77
C ARG A 630 40.60 -39.77 3.58
N LEU A 631 41.07 -38.80 2.79
CA LEU A 631 40.39 -37.53 2.55
C LEU A 631 39.58 -37.53 1.25
N LYS A 632 40.08 -38.20 0.20
CA LYS A 632 39.50 -38.21 -1.15
C LYS A 632 38.03 -38.63 -1.13
N GLY A 633 37.19 -37.88 -1.83
CA GLY A 633 35.74 -38.06 -1.87
C GLY A 633 34.97 -37.47 -0.67
N ARG A 634 35.64 -37.09 0.42
CA ARG A 634 34.96 -36.39 1.54
C ARG A 634 34.65 -34.94 1.16
N ARG A 635 33.44 -34.49 1.51
CA ARG A 635 33.01 -33.10 1.38
C ARG A 635 33.40 -32.28 2.60
N PHE A 636 33.72 -31.01 2.35
CA PHE A 636 34.02 -29.99 3.33
C PHE A 636 33.19 -28.74 3.03
N SER A 637 32.59 -28.11 4.05
CA SER A 637 31.75 -26.92 3.89
C SER A 637 32.54 -25.65 3.54
N ARG A 638 33.84 -25.63 3.85
CA ARG A 638 34.83 -24.61 3.48
C ARG A 638 36.24 -25.21 3.55
N PHE A 639 37.22 -24.57 2.91
CA PHE A 639 38.60 -25.06 2.85
C PHE A 639 39.24 -25.22 4.24
N ASP A 640 38.88 -24.38 5.21
CA ASP A 640 39.35 -24.54 6.59
C ASP A 640 39.01 -25.91 7.19
N ARG A 641 37.86 -26.49 6.84
CA ARG A 641 37.49 -27.84 7.32
C ARG A 641 38.33 -28.94 6.65
N LEU A 642 38.76 -28.74 5.41
CA LEU A 642 39.74 -29.62 4.77
C LEU A 642 41.11 -29.48 5.46
N ARG A 643 41.56 -28.25 5.75
CA ARG A 643 42.80 -27.99 6.49
C ARG A 643 42.79 -28.64 7.87
N GLU A 644 41.71 -28.49 8.63
CA GLU A 644 41.51 -29.16 9.92
C GLU A 644 41.64 -30.69 9.78
N ALA A 645 40.96 -31.26 8.78
CA ALA A 645 41.02 -32.71 8.53
C ALA A 645 42.39 -33.20 8.07
N ILE A 646 43.14 -32.45 7.26
CA ILE A 646 44.53 -32.80 6.87
C ILE A 646 45.39 -32.97 8.12
N TRP A 647 45.31 -32.03 9.08
CA TRP A 647 46.08 -32.13 10.32
C TRP A 647 45.62 -33.31 11.20
N MET A 648 44.30 -33.50 11.35
CA MET A 648 43.75 -34.63 12.11
C MET A 648 44.19 -35.98 11.54
N GLU A 649 44.14 -36.17 10.21
CA GLU A 649 44.51 -37.43 9.57
C GLU A 649 46.01 -37.72 9.70
N ILE A 650 46.89 -36.71 9.64
CA ILE A 650 48.32 -36.88 9.87
C ILE A 650 48.59 -37.31 11.33
N ALA A 651 47.93 -36.69 12.32
CA ALA A 651 48.08 -37.04 13.74
C ALA A 651 47.27 -38.26 14.21
N ALA A 652 46.48 -38.85 13.30
CA ALA A 652 45.82 -40.14 13.45
C ALA A 652 46.61 -41.28 12.76
N ASP A 653 47.57 -40.97 11.88
CA ASP A 653 48.41 -41.99 11.28
C ASP A 653 49.54 -42.43 12.22
N GLU A 654 49.61 -43.73 12.47
CA GLU A 654 50.58 -44.34 13.40
C GLU A 654 52.04 -44.12 13.00
N VAL A 655 52.34 -43.92 11.70
CA VAL A 655 53.71 -43.69 11.21
C VAL A 655 54.10 -42.23 11.40
N PHE A 656 53.27 -41.29 10.93
CA PHE A 656 53.58 -39.86 11.05
C PHE A 656 53.59 -39.38 12.50
N THR A 657 52.67 -39.89 13.34
CA THR A 657 52.55 -39.49 14.74
C THR A 657 53.80 -39.82 15.58
N GLN A 658 54.58 -40.84 15.21
CA GLN A 658 55.86 -41.19 15.88
C GLN A 658 56.96 -40.14 15.68
N HIS A 659 56.76 -39.18 14.77
CA HIS A 659 57.72 -38.13 14.45
C HIS A 659 57.26 -36.71 14.85
N LEU A 660 56.08 -36.59 15.44
CA LEU A 660 55.55 -35.35 16.02
C LEU A 660 55.94 -35.27 17.51
N ASP A 661 56.11 -34.05 18.03
CA ASP A 661 56.11 -33.87 19.48
C ASP A 661 54.69 -33.92 20.06
N PHE A 662 54.58 -33.98 21.38
CA PHE A 662 53.30 -34.11 22.06
C PHE A 662 52.36 -32.91 21.81
N LEU A 663 52.89 -31.69 21.76
CA LEU A 663 52.10 -30.48 21.60
C LEU A 663 51.60 -30.33 20.17
N ASP A 664 52.43 -30.65 19.19
CA ASP A 664 52.03 -30.65 17.78
C ASP A 664 51.05 -31.77 17.46
N ALA A 665 51.25 -32.98 18.01
CA ALA A 665 50.27 -34.06 17.88
C ALA A 665 48.92 -33.70 18.53
N ASP A 666 48.91 -33.01 19.67
CA ASP A 666 47.67 -32.55 20.33
C ASP A 666 46.98 -31.41 19.54
N ASN A 667 47.74 -30.40 19.08
CA ASN A 667 47.23 -29.37 18.17
C ASN A 667 46.55 -30.01 16.95
N MET A 668 47.24 -30.94 16.28
CA MET A 668 46.78 -31.56 15.04
C MET A 668 45.55 -32.44 15.24
N ARG A 669 45.45 -33.19 16.35
CA ARG A 669 44.22 -33.92 16.73
C ARG A 669 43.02 -32.99 16.94
N ASN A 670 43.27 -31.75 17.38
CA ASN A 670 42.25 -30.71 17.50
C ASN A 670 42.03 -29.91 16.18
N GLY A 671 42.60 -30.36 15.05
CA GLY A 671 42.49 -29.72 13.73
C GLY A 671 43.36 -28.47 13.55
N VAL A 672 44.24 -28.20 14.51
CA VAL A 672 45.10 -27.01 14.53
C VAL A 672 46.46 -27.36 13.91
N ALA A 673 46.97 -26.47 13.06
CA ALA A 673 48.29 -26.65 12.45
C ALA A 673 49.41 -26.76 13.51
N PRO A 674 50.42 -27.62 13.28
CA PRO A 674 51.59 -27.74 14.15
C PRO A 674 52.45 -26.47 14.08
N TYR A 675 53.32 -26.28 15.07
CA TYR A 675 54.32 -25.23 15.03
C TYR A 675 55.36 -25.50 13.93
N ALA A 676 55.77 -24.44 13.25
CA ALA A 676 57.01 -24.48 12.49
C ALA A 676 58.20 -24.42 13.47
N PRO A 677 59.40 -24.89 13.09
CA PRO A 677 60.61 -24.63 13.87
C PRO A 677 60.78 -23.13 14.15
N GLU A 678 61.22 -22.74 15.35
CA GLU A 678 61.33 -21.32 15.76
C GLU A 678 62.14 -20.47 14.76
N ASN A 679 63.20 -21.06 14.21
CA ASN A 679 64.05 -20.40 13.21
C ASN A 679 63.36 -20.19 11.85
N GLN A 680 62.11 -20.65 11.65
CA GLN A 680 61.27 -20.46 10.46
C GLN A 680 60.06 -19.55 10.71
N TRP A 681 59.88 -19.02 11.93
CA TRP A 681 58.81 -18.08 12.25
C TRP A 681 59.00 -16.73 11.57
N VAL A 682 57.90 -16.04 11.29
CA VAL A 682 57.89 -14.65 10.78
C VAL A 682 56.80 -13.85 11.49
N GLY A 683 57.21 -13.02 12.45
CA GLY A 683 56.30 -12.21 13.26
C GLY A 683 55.35 -13.10 14.08
N ARG A 684 54.04 -12.98 13.85
CA ARG A 684 53.01 -13.83 14.48
C ARG A 684 52.72 -15.13 13.73
N ARG A 685 53.30 -15.32 12.54
CA ARG A 685 53.15 -16.57 11.76
C ARG A 685 54.20 -17.56 12.27
N MET A 686 53.73 -18.53 13.07
CA MET A 686 54.55 -19.49 13.83
C MET A 686 54.20 -20.96 13.54
N LYS A 687 53.15 -21.21 12.74
CA LYS A 687 52.61 -22.54 12.45
C LYS A 687 52.84 -22.92 10.99
N ILE A 688 52.84 -24.21 10.68
CA ILE A 688 52.91 -24.67 9.28
C ILE A 688 51.63 -24.26 8.54
N GLU A 689 51.78 -23.79 7.32
CA GLU A 689 50.72 -23.22 6.48
C GLU A 689 50.46 -24.14 5.28
N ILE A 690 49.22 -24.19 4.80
CA ILE A 690 48.85 -24.95 3.59
C ILE A 690 48.73 -23.99 2.40
N HIS A 691 49.62 -24.17 1.43
CA HIS A 691 49.76 -23.39 0.21
C HIS A 691 49.15 -24.12 -1.00
N HIS A 692 48.67 -23.37 -1.98
CA HIS A 692 48.12 -23.88 -3.26
C HIS A 692 49.14 -23.67 -4.39
N LYS A 693 49.74 -24.76 -4.91
CA LYS A 693 50.82 -24.74 -5.93
C LYS A 693 50.44 -23.93 -7.18
N HIS A 694 49.27 -24.23 -7.72
CA HIS A 694 48.58 -23.40 -8.69
C HIS A 694 47.58 -22.55 -7.91
N GLU A 695 47.80 -21.24 -7.91
CA GLU A 695 47.04 -20.29 -7.12
C GLU A 695 45.56 -20.29 -7.49
N ILE A 696 44.69 -20.15 -6.49
CA ILE A 696 43.24 -20.07 -6.67
C ILE A 696 42.86 -18.90 -7.60
N ALA A 697 43.49 -17.73 -7.45
CA ALA A 697 43.25 -16.58 -8.32
C ALA A 697 43.54 -16.86 -9.81
N SER A 698 44.45 -17.80 -10.09
CA SER A 698 44.90 -18.17 -11.43
C SER A 698 44.19 -19.41 -12.00
N GLY A 699 43.20 -19.98 -11.29
CA GLY A 699 42.46 -21.18 -11.71
C GLY A 699 42.67 -22.42 -10.82
N GLY A 700 43.51 -22.30 -9.78
CA GLY A 700 43.84 -23.37 -8.85
C GLY A 700 42.65 -24.09 -8.23
N ALA A 701 42.66 -25.43 -8.32
CA ALA A 701 41.67 -26.26 -7.66
C ALA A 701 41.82 -26.15 -6.13
N VAL A 702 40.73 -25.77 -5.46
CA VAL A 702 40.72 -25.43 -4.02
C VAL A 702 40.91 -26.67 -3.12
N TYR A 703 40.30 -27.79 -3.51
CA TYR A 703 40.22 -29.03 -2.72
C TYR A 703 41.02 -30.20 -3.31
N ASP A 704 41.81 -29.94 -4.36
CA ASP A 704 42.73 -30.94 -4.92
C ASP A 704 43.97 -31.04 -4.04
N LEU A 705 44.16 -32.19 -3.39
CA LEU A 705 45.30 -32.47 -2.52
C LEU A 705 46.64 -32.50 -3.29
N ASP A 706 46.60 -32.78 -4.60
CA ASP A 706 47.79 -32.71 -5.46
C ASP A 706 48.19 -31.25 -5.73
N ASN A 707 47.26 -30.30 -5.58
CA ASN A 707 47.51 -28.87 -5.64
C ASN A 707 47.99 -28.26 -4.29
N LEU A 708 48.09 -29.05 -3.21
CA LEU A 708 48.47 -28.55 -1.88
C LEU A 708 49.95 -28.82 -1.53
N LEU A 709 50.53 -27.90 -0.77
CA LEU A 709 51.83 -28.01 -0.10
C LEU A 709 51.73 -27.56 1.35
N LEU A 710 52.49 -28.20 2.23
CA LEU A 710 52.73 -27.75 3.60
C LEU A 710 54.06 -26.98 3.61
N MET A 711 54.05 -25.74 4.08
CA MET A 711 55.21 -24.85 4.11
C MET A 711 55.34 -24.16 5.46
N THR A 712 56.56 -23.89 5.92
CA THR A 712 56.77 -22.99 7.05
C THR A 712 56.52 -21.53 6.64
N PRO A 713 56.20 -20.64 7.59
CA PRO A 713 55.87 -19.24 7.29
C PRO A 713 56.93 -18.50 6.48
N ARG A 714 58.22 -18.71 6.79
CA ARG A 714 59.32 -18.13 6.01
C ARG A 714 59.34 -18.64 4.57
N VAL A 715 59.33 -19.95 4.38
CA VAL A 715 59.35 -20.59 3.06
C VAL A 715 58.18 -20.11 2.20
N HIS A 716 56.97 -20.05 2.77
CA HIS A 716 55.78 -19.57 2.06
C HIS A 716 55.90 -18.09 1.67
N ILE A 717 56.45 -17.24 2.55
CA ILE A 717 56.71 -15.83 2.24
C ILE A 717 57.77 -15.67 1.14
N ASP A 718 58.84 -16.46 1.18
CA ASP A 718 59.93 -16.35 0.21
C ASP A 718 59.50 -16.88 -1.18
N HIS A 719 58.68 -17.95 -1.23
CA HIS A 719 58.02 -18.42 -2.46
C HIS A 719 57.19 -17.31 -3.13
N HIS A 720 56.40 -16.56 -2.35
CA HIS A 720 55.63 -15.41 -2.84
C HIS A 720 56.49 -14.19 -3.23
N LYS A 721 57.73 -14.06 -2.75
CA LYS A 721 58.64 -13.00 -3.22
C LYS A 721 59.29 -13.34 -4.55
N GLU A 722 59.63 -14.61 -4.75
CA GLU A 722 60.28 -15.10 -5.97
C GLU A 722 59.31 -15.12 -7.16
N ASN A 723 58.05 -15.48 -6.94
CA ASN A 723 57.00 -15.46 -7.98
C ASN A 723 56.46 -14.06 -8.34
N ASN A 724 56.84 -13.01 -7.59
CA ASN A 724 56.43 -11.61 -7.83
C ASN A 724 57.54 -10.77 -8.50
N GLN A 725 58.56 -11.41 -9.09
CA GLN A 725 59.62 -10.78 -9.91
C GLN A 725 59.47 -11.15 -11.39
#